data_AF-A0A924W0K1-F1
#
_entry.id   AF-A0A924W0K1-F1
#
_cell.length_a   1.000
_cell.length_b   1.000
_cell.length_c   1.000
_cell.angle_alpha   90.00
_cell.angle_beta   90.00
_cell.angle_gamma   90.00
#
_symmetry.space_group_name_H-M   'P 1'
#
loop_
_entity.id
_entity.type
_entity.pdbx_description
1 polymer ?
#
loop_
_entity_poly.entity_id
_entity_poly.type
_entity_poly.pdbx_seq_one_letter_code
_entity_poly.pdbx_strand_id
1 'polypeptide(L)'
;MHHMSGFYRWVACASLGCTIAGLGSVAHGQTAGKGLPQKAGTTNPASASDLNLAPGTELPGPGPRGFANDSCSTPQVIVGTGVFPFNSVNATTGGEGQRVQSCSDAGSPAGIHNDEWFCWTATCTGIVEIHTCGQTQADTKIALWRGCNCPRDGEEPLCCNDNSCNRQSRLRCDVVCGERYMIQIGSAPGTPPGSGTFTITCSGEPCGGGGEIECPLPECCGRKPTYSDRAYSTFTGQVMAMTAETFVASGIYSLTVFDISGYASAITAPAEWNPPNFRYNDPRWTKVNLGSLFGVTLDDSGNIYAAHGTLYNGSDPIGALAGSTAGSVYKIANTTGTPTVFVNLPNNGPGIGNVSWDCDNSQIFASNFEDGRIYRVSATGAFLSAYDHATGAVTPAVLGVIANEAGEPNNQYVPLGERVWAVRHQNDKVYFSLWNRDGRNINDMSSPLPPNQIWSIKLDGAGEFIAGTAILETNVPGHGGVAFSQPVSDISFSQSTPAKMLLAERSMYTDTSGGAHDARLLEMECRDGWTLFVPANSNPNDLAGGTYGFCVGDFASMTNSAGGADYDVDPSDPNGGRVWVSADALAYTGSVPFIYGGTGMLPVGSTPTNGIFFDFNNDVTVGDKTQLGDIVIACREACASFSDVVVRCNLSADGVPDGTYTVTYTITNNSGSPIHYVLLPNAPTTPHVIHLPVPLPVGSSTSISITLTGVAGNTQYCFDMIFTDERMQDCCTAELCIDVPACDCIQADRVRIECDPAGGYVLNFNFTNFTPDQLAYLFVAPSGGATVTPDFVPLPLIPPGGTFVMPPLTIGNVSPGDRVCFLISVHNDHLMECCSIVICVTIPPPCSVDPCSPDFNHDGSLNSQDFFDFLVAFFADEASADFNSTGSINSQDFFDFMAAFFTGC
;
A
#
# COMPACT_ATOMS: atom_id res chain seq x y z
N MET A 1 -1.73 49.87 37.94
CA MET A 1 -1.68 50.42 39.32
C MET A 1 -2.81 49.79 40.13
N HIS A 2 -2.57 49.43 41.41
CA HIS A 2 -3.54 49.09 42.48
C HIS A 2 -4.55 47.93 42.23
N HIS A 3 -4.42 46.77 42.91
CA HIS A 3 -4.89 46.43 44.30
C HIS A 3 -6.36 45.95 44.34
N MET A 4 -6.87 45.04 45.22
CA MET A 4 -6.39 44.20 46.36
C MET A 4 -7.55 43.21 46.73
N SER A 5 -7.45 42.16 47.57
CA SER A 5 -6.41 41.13 47.87
C SER A 5 -6.94 40.13 48.94
N GLY A 6 -6.48 38.86 48.96
CA GLY A 6 -6.69 37.92 50.10
C GLY A 6 -6.61 36.43 49.71
N PHE A 7 -5.59 35.63 50.11
CA PHE A 7 -5.25 35.07 51.44
C PHE A 7 -6.07 33.80 51.81
N TYR A 8 -5.57 32.69 52.41
CA TYR A 8 -4.30 32.37 53.12
C TYR A 8 -4.00 30.82 53.16
N ARG A 9 -2.95 30.33 52.45
CA ARG A 9 -1.76 29.53 52.92
C ARG A 9 -1.83 28.16 53.70
N TRP A 10 -0.76 27.33 53.52
CA TRP A 10 -0.22 26.16 54.30
C TRP A 10 -0.77 24.73 54.00
N VAL A 11 -0.01 23.60 54.05
CA VAL A 11 1.44 23.27 53.88
C VAL A 11 1.70 21.74 53.85
N ALA A 12 2.91 21.29 53.43
CA ALA A 12 3.72 20.14 53.95
C ALA A 12 4.25 19.12 52.91
N CYS A 13 5.56 18.85 52.97
CA CYS A 13 6.25 17.74 52.31
C CYS A 13 6.30 16.49 53.22
N ALA A 14 6.57 15.31 52.63
CA ALA A 14 7.60 14.37 53.15
C ALA A 14 7.93 13.28 52.10
N SER A 15 9.14 12.72 52.19
CA SER A 15 9.71 11.73 51.28
C SER A 15 10.29 10.52 52.06
N LEU A 16 10.80 9.51 51.32
CA LEU A 16 11.78 8.44 51.68
C LEU A 16 11.27 6.99 51.78
N GLY A 17 12.09 6.05 51.29
CA GLY A 17 12.22 4.69 51.85
C GLY A 17 12.40 3.55 50.84
N CYS A 18 13.59 2.94 50.78
CA CYS A 18 13.94 1.77 49.94
C CYS A 18 14.48 0.63 50.82
N THR A 19 14.30 -0.67 50.45
CA THR A 19 15.34 -1.76 50.50
C THR A 19 14.82 -3.18 50.11
N ILE A 20 15.72 -4.19 50.09
CA ILE A 20 15.80 -5.39 49.21
C ILE A 20 15.87 -6.73 50.00
N ALA A 21 15.68 -7.88 49.31
CA ALA A 21 16.15 -9.28 49.56
C ALA A 21 15.10 -10.32 50.05
N GLY A 22 15.18 -11.64 49.73
CA GLY A 22 16.03 -12.41 48.79
C GLY A 22 16.06 -13.95 49.06
N LEU A 23 16.37 -14.77 48.02
CA LEU A 23 16.89 -16.19 48.01
C LEU A 23 16.01 -17.38 48.52
N GLY A 24 16.14 -18.60 47.95
CA GLY A 24 15.67 -19.81 48.72
C GLY A 24 15.69 -21.30 48.25
N SER A 25 15.72 -21.73 46.98
CA SER A 25 16.23 -23.05 46.47
C SER A 25 15.82 -24.50 47.00
N VAL A 26 15.85 -25.49 46.07
CA VAL A 26 16.09 -26.99 46.13
C VAL A 26 15.01 -28.06 46.51
N ALA A 27 14.79 -29.07 45.61
CA ALA A 27 15.10 -30.54 45.77
C ALA A 27 14.03 -31.66 45.43
N HIS A 28 14.37 -32.56 44.47
CA HIS A 28 14.06 -34.04 44.36
C HIS A 28 12.59 -34.57 44.32
N GLY A 29 12.20 -35.65 43.63
CA GLY A 29 12.86 -36.55 42.63
C GLY A 29 12.23 -37.97 42.52
N GLN A 30 12.45 -38.69 41.38
CA GLN A 30 12.29 -40.17 41.16
C GLN A 30 10.83 -40.77 41.08
N THR A 31 10.47 -41.85 40.35
CA THR A 31 11.19 -42.85 39.46
C THR A 31 10.21 -43.72 38.60
N ALA A 32 10.66 -44.17 37.41
CA ALA A 32 10.44 -45.46 36.70
C ALA A 32 9.05 -46.17 36.60
N GLY A 33 8.67 -46.90 35.53
CA GLY A 33 9.32 -47.21 34.24
C GLY A 33 8.84 -48.54 33.58
N LYS A 34 9.42 -48.90 32.42
CA LYS A 34 9.33 -50.17 31.62
C LYS A 34 8.15 -50.37 30.62
N GLY A 35 8.49 -50.82 29.39
CA GLY A 35 7.72 -51.93 28.78
C GLY A 35 7.34 -51.93 27.28
N LEU A 36 8.28 -51.75 26.34
CA LEU A 36 8.13 -52.22 24.93
C LEU A 36 7.96 -53.78 24.89
N PRO A 37 7.53 -54.47 23.77
CA PRO A 37 7.81 -54.08 22.38
C PRO A 37 6.88 -54.55 21.20
N GLN A 38 7.24 -54.04 19.99
CA GLN A 38 7.42 -54.75 18.71
C GLN A 38 6.29 -54.89 17.62
N LYS A 39 6.65 -54.34 16.45
CA LYS A 39 6.78 -54.99 15.10
C LYS A 39 5.81 -54.64 13.96
N ALA A 40 6.20 -53.60 13.21
CA ALA A 40 6.47 -53.58 11.76
C ALA A 40 5.59 -54.36 10.76
N GLY A 41 5.06 -53.63 9.77
CA GLY A 41 4.55 -54.14 8.50
C GLY A 41 4.36 -53.01 7.47
N THR A 42 5.06 -53.08 6.34
CA THR A 42 5.09 -52.07 5.26
C THR A 42 4.11 -52.38 4.12
N THR A 43 3.39 -51.40 3.57
CA THR A 43 3.09 -51.28 2.11
C THR A 43 2.42 -49.93 1.77
N ASN A 44 2.59 -49.47 0.52
CA ASN A 44 2.14 -48.18 -0.03
C ASN A 44 0.69 -48.24 -0.63
N PRO A 45 0.10 -47.14 -1.15
CA PRO A 45 -1.34 -46.85 -1.03
C PRO A 45 -2.25 -47.41 -2.13
N ALA A 46 -3.57 -47.34 -1.89
CA ALA A 46 -4.61 -47.59 -2.88
C ALA A 46 -5.71 -46.52 -2.86
N SER A 47 -6.10 -46.13 -4.08
CA SER A 47 -7.15 -45.21 -4.53
C SER A 47 -8.47 -45.14 -3.75
N ALA A 48 -9.07 -43.95 -3.75
CA ALA A 48 -10.45 -43.71 -3.37
C ALA A 48 -11.46 -44.17 -4.46
N SER A 49 -12.52 -44.85 -4.05
CA SER A 49 -13.80 -44.97 -4.77
C SER A 49 -14.88 -45.59 -3.86
N ASP A 50 -15.90 -44.81 -3.49
CA ASP A 50 -17.32 -45.12 -3.69
C ASP A 50 -18.25 -44.38 -2.70
N LEU A 51 -19.37 -43.87 -3.25
CA LEU A 51 -20.37 -43.06 -2.54
C LEU A 51 -21.32 -43.90 -1.68
N ASN A 52 -21.91 -43.27 -0.65
CA ASN A 52 -23.38 -43.27 -0.47
C ASN A 52 -23.85 -42.19 0.52
N LEU A 53 -24.82 -41.38 0.09
CA LEU A 53 -25.54 -40.41 0.93
C LEU A 53 -26.83 -41.02 1.48
N ALA A 54 -27.17 -40.74 2.74
CA ALA A 54 -28.49 -40.96 3.31
C ALA A 54 -28.87 -39.78 4.26
N PRO A 55 -30.16 -39.38 4.38
CA PRO A 55 -30.50 -38.03 4.87
C PRO A 55 -31.25 -37.96 6.23
N GLY A 56 -31.14 -36.82 6.91
CA GLY A 56 -31.89 -36.43 8.12
C GLY A 56 -31.28 -36.94 9.43
N THR A 57 -31.29 -36.20 10.55
CA THR A 57 -32.09 -35.02 10.93
C THR A 57 -31.39 -34.11 11.96
N GLU A 58 -31.68 -32.81 11.89
CA GLU A 58 -31.56 -31.75 12.92
C GLU A 58 -30.20 -31.40 13.56
N LEU A 59 -29.80 -30.15 13.33
CA LEU A 59 -28.82 -29.38 14.09
C LEU A 59 -29.40 -28.92 15.44
N PRO A 60 -28.58 -28.84 16.51
CA PRO A 60 -28.86 -27.95 17.63
C PRO A 60 -27.68 -27.01 17.95
N GLY A 61 -27.74 -25.77 17.43
CA GLY A 61 -27.16 -24.56 18.04
C GLY A 61 -25.62 -24.40 18.07
N PRO A 62 -25.13 -23.18 18.39
CA PRO A 62 -23.71 -22.89 18.49
C PRO A 62 -23.12 -23.49 19.79
N GLY A 63 -22.42 -24.61 19.64
CA GLY A 63 -21.56 -25.25 20.64
C GLY A 63 -20.09 -25.23 20.20
N PRO A 64 -19.14 -25.59 21.08
CA PRO A 64 -17.73 -25.22 20.93
C PRO A 64 -17.07 -25.79 19.67
N ARG A 65 -16.32 -24.94 18.95
CA ARG A 65 -15.32 -25.38 17.97
C ARG A 65 -14.25 -26.19 18.72
N GLY A 66 -14.15 -27.47 18.40
CA GLY A 66 -12.96 -28.29 18.60
C GLY A 66 -12.65 -29.03 17.30
N PHE A 67 -11.50 -29.71 17.26
CA PHE A 67 -11.10 -30.69 16.24
C PHE A 67 -10.55 -30.20 14.89
N ALA A 68 -10.44 -28.90 14.60
CA ALA A 68 -9.84 -28.45 13.34
C ALA A 68 -8.32 -28.76 13.27
N ASN A 69 -7.62 -28.58 14.38
CA ASN A 69 -6.17 -28.63 14.50
C ASN A 69 -5.63 -29.64 15.53
N ASP A 70 -6.42 -30.69 15.80
CA ASP A 70 -6.04 -31.84 16.64
C ASP A 70 -4.90 -32.69 16.05
N SER A 71 -4.59 -32.48 14.76
CA SER A 71 -3.53 -33.18 14.05
C SER A 71 -2.57 -32.20 13.39
N CYS A 72 -1.27 -32.50 13.48
CA CYS A 72 -0.21 -31.82 12.72
C CYS A 72 -0.42 -31.87 11.19
N SER A 73 -1.31 -32.74 10.70
CA SER A 73 -1.65 -32.85 9.28
C SER A 73 -2.70 -31.83 8.82
N THR A 74 -3.42 -31.22 9.77
CA THR A 74 -4.40 -30.14 9.55
C THR A 74 -4.16 -28.99 10.54
N PRO A 75 -2.95 -28.40 10.60
CA PRO A 75 -2.63 -27.38 11.59
C PRO A 75 -3.42 -26.10 11.31
N GLN A 76 -3.82 -25.38 12.35
CA GLN A 76 -4.43 -24.06 12.19
C GLN A 76 -3.38 -23.08 11.67
N VAL A 77 -3.58 -22.52 10.48
CA VAL A 77 -2.69 -21.46 9.97
C VAL A 77 -2.90 -20.19 10.78
N ILE A 78 -1.80 -19.56 11.20
CA ILE A 78 -1.77 -18.25 11.88
C ILE A 78 -0.56 -17.45 11.38
N VAL A 79 -0.62 -16.12 11.47
CA VAL A 79 0.45 -15.23 11.01
C VAL A 79 0.73 -14.18 12.08
N GLY A 80 2.00 -13.79 12.21
CA GLY A 80 2.38 -12.60 12.98
C GLY A 80 2.48 -12.76 14.49
N THR A 81 2.67 -11.63 15.17
CA THR A 81 2.66 -11.52 16.63
C THR A 81 1.24 -11.22 17.10
N GLY A 82 0.88 -11.64 18.31
CA GLY A 82 -0.49 -11.51 18.79
C GLY A 82 -0.86 -12.50 19.88
N VAL A 83 -2.14 -12.50 20.24
CA VAL A 83 -2.73 -13.40 21.25
C VAL A 83 -3.69 -14.36 20.55
N PHE A 84 -3.38 -15.65 20.60
CA PHE A 84 -4.10 -16.71 19.90
C PHE A 84 -4.78 -17.67 20.89
N PRO A 85 -6.03 -18.10 20.64
CA PRO A 85 -6.72 -19.07 21.50
C PRO A 85 -6.21 -20.50 21.29
N PHE A 86 -6.27 -21.32 22.34
CA PHE A 86 -6.07 -22.78 22.27
C PHE A 86 -7.05 -23.51 23.22
N ASN A 87 -7.44 -24.75 22.90
CA ASN A 87 -8.40 -25.54 23.66
C ASN A 87 -8.13 -27.06 23.64
N SER A 88 -7.05 -27.47 24.30
CA SER A 88 -6.67 -28.89 24.46
C SER A 88 -7.71 -29.80 25.15
N VAL A 89 -8.83 -29.28 25.70
CA VAL A 89 -9.77 -30.06 26.55
C VAL A 89 -10.31 -31.32 25.87
N ASN A 90 -10.56 -31.25 24.56
CA ASN A 90 -11.03 -32.37 23.74
C ASN A 90 -9.99 -32.86 22.73
N ALA A 91 -8.77 -32.34 22.80
CA ALA A 91 -7.69 -32.75 21.90
C ALA A 91 -7.20 -34.16 22.25
N THR A 92 -6.70 -34.89 21.25
CA THR A 92 -6.08 -36.21 21.42
C THR A 92 -4.56 -36.05 21.48
N THR A 93 -3.84 -37.08 21.95
CA THR A 93 -2.38 -37.11 21.85
C THR A 93 -1.99 -37.86 20.59
N GLY A 94 -1.37 -37.16 19.64
CA GLY A 94 -0.85 -37.74 18.40
C GLY A 94 0.34 -38.70 18.60
N GLY A 95 0.92 -39.20 17.51
CA GLY A 95 2.23 -39.88 17.57
C GLY A 95 3.40 -38.90 17.44
N GLU A 96 3.13 -37.78 16.78
CA GLU A 96 4.04 -36.74 16.33
C GLU A 96 4.44 -35.82 17.49
N GLY A 97 5.71 -35.41 17.52
CA GLY A 97 6.26 -34.60 18.62
C GLY A 97 6.33 -35.28 20.01
N GLN A 98 5.92 -36.55 20.13
CA GLN A 98 5.83 -37.22 21.45
C GLN A 98 7.15 -37.79 21.99
N ARG A 99 8.24 -37.76 21.21
CA ARG A 99 9.52 -38.42 21.55
C ARG A 99 10.69 -37.46 21.78
N VAL A 100 10.42 -36.18 21.88
CA VAL A 100 11.43 -35.12 21.87
C VAL A 100 12.29 -35.09 23.13
N GLN A 101 13.59 -35.35 22.97
CA GLN A 101 14.50 -35.42 24.11
C GLN A 101 15.01 -34.04 24.55
N SER A 102 15.13 -33.07 23.63
CA SER A 102 15.45 -31.67 23.99
C SER A 102 14.39 -31.01 24.88
N CYS A 103 13.15 -31.53 24.88
CA CYS A 103 12.02 -31.03 25.66
C CYS A 103 11.73 -31.83 26.95
N SER A 104 12.73 -32.55 27.45
CA SER A 104 12.60 -33.43 28.61
C SER A 104 13.39 -32.89 29.82
N ASP A 105 12.70 -32.16 30.69
CA ASP A 105 13.27 -31.60 31.92
C ASP A 105 13.05 -32.50 33.15
N ALA A 106 13.76 -32.22 34.24
CA ALA A 106 13.69 -32.95 35.51
C ALA A 106 12.35 -32.75 36.26
N GLY A 107 11.29 -33.36 35.73
CA GLY A 107 9.90 -33.23 36.20
C GLY A 107 8.87 -33.34 35.07
N SER A 108 9.28 -33.18 33.81
CA SER A 108 8.42 -33.18 32.64
C SER A 108 8.85 -34.27 31.63
N PRO A 109 8.04 -35.32 31.43
CA PRO A 109 8.35 -36.35 30.43
C PRO A 109 8.41 -35.79 28.99
N ALA A 110 9.06 -36.53 28.09
CA ALA A 110 9.01 -36.24 26.65
C ALA A 110 7.56 -36.25 26.13
N GLY A 111 7.28 -35.41 25.14
CA GLY A 111 5.98 -35.26 24.49
C GLY A 111 5.10 -34.16 25.07
N ILE A 112 3.99 -33.90 24.38
CA ILE A 112 2.98 -32.87 24.64
C ILE A 112 1.63 -33.54 24.43
N HIS A 113 0.83 -33.71 25.49
CA HIS A 113 -0.41 -34.49 25.42
C HIS A 113 -1.63 -33.62 25.11
N ASN A 114 -2.65 -34.17 24.46
CA ASN A 114 -3.86 -33.46 24.09
C ASN A 114 -3.48 -32.18 23.31
N ASP A 115 -2.83 -32.35 22.17
CA ASP A 115 -2.05 -31.31 21.51
C ASP A 115 -2.73 -30.72 20.27
N GLU A 116 -2.83 -29.38 20.25
CA GLU A 116 -3.27 -28.60 19.10
C GLU A 116 -2.06 -28.07 18.32
N TRP A 117 -2.20 -28.03 17.00
CA TRP A 117 -1.13 -27.73 16.05
C TRP A 117 -1.41 -26.44 15.28
N PHE A 118 -0.43 -25.54 15.20
CA PHE A 118 -0.57 -24.28 14.49
C PHE A 118 0.57 -24.10 13.49
N CYS A 119 0.26 -23.74 12.26
CA CYS A 119 1.26 -23.39 11.26
C CYS A 119 1.44 -21.87 11.25
N TRP A 120 2.54 -21.40 11.81
CA TRP A 120 2.83 -19.98 12.04
C TRP A 120 3.87 -19.43 11.06
N THR A 121 3.57 -18.33 10.38
CA THR A 121 4.55 -17.58 9.57
C THR A 121 5.23 -16.51 10.41
N ALA A 122 6.57 -16.53 10.49
CA ALA A 122 7.33 -15.59 11.31
C ALA A 122 7.44 -14.21 10.67
N THR A 123 7.12 -13.16 11.44
CA THR A 123 7.18 -11.75 11.01
C THR A 123 8.47 -11.03 11.43
N CYS A 124 9.49 -11.74 11.90
CA CYS A 124 10.83 -11.18 12.10
C CYS A 124 11.93 -12.22 11.92
N THR A 125 13.13 -11.77 11.57
CA THR A 125 14.38 -12.53 11.71
C THR A 125 15.00 -12.20 13.07
N GLY A 126 14.97 -13.15 14.00
CA GLY A 126 15.49 -13.01 15.36
C GLY A 126 14.75 -13.88 16.36
N ILE A 127 14.64 -13.45 17.61
CA ILE A 127 14.12 -14.28 18.69
C ILE A 127 12.59 -14.15 18.81
N VAL A 128 11.85 -15.19 18.46
CA VAL A 128 10.44 -15.33 18.88
C VAL A 128 10.37 -15.67 20.37
N GLU A 129 9.38 -15.13 21.09
CA GLU A 129 8.91 -15.66 22.38
C GLU A 129 7.44 -16.07 22.25
N ILE A 130 7.13 -17.33 22.55
CA ILE A 130 5.76 -17.88 22.57
C ILE A 130 5.44 -18.34 23.99
N HIS A 131 4.35 -17.86 24.60
CA HIS A 131 4.01 -18.19 25.98
C HIS A 131 2.52 -18.24 26.33
N THR A 132 2.17 -19.11 27.28
CA THR A 132 0.84 -19.19 27.95
C THR A 132 0.83 -18.51 29.32
N CYS A 133 1.95 -17.89 29.74
CA CYS A 133 2.09 -17.21 31.02
C CYS A 133 0.96 -16.21 31.29
N GLY A 134 0.25 -16.40 32.41
CA GLY A 134 -0.86 -15.55 32.86
C GLY A 134 -2.18 -15.74 32.10
N GLN A 135 -2.24 -16.62 31.10
CA GLN A 135 -3.33 -16.68 30.11
C GLN A 135 -4.19 -17.96 30.17
N THR A 136 -3.90 -18.85 31.10
CA THR A 136 -4.68 -20.07 31.35
C THR A 136 -4.59 -20.47 32.83
N GLN A 137 -5.15 -21.61 33.19
CA GLN A 137 -4.86 -22.36 34.43
C GLN A 137 -4.40 -23.81 34.12
N ALA A 138 -4.33 -24.18 32.84
CA ALA A 138 -3.81 -25.46 32.38
C ALA A 138 -2.30 -25.58 32.66
N ASP A 139 -1.84 -26.83 32.75
CA ASP A 139 -0.42 -27.17 32.87
C ASP A 139 0.10 -27.44 31.45
N THR A 140 0.62 -26.39 30.79
CA THR A 140 0.80 -26.36 29.32
C THR A 140 2.22 -26.62 28.89
N LYS A 141 2.40 -27.36 27.79
CA LYS A 141 3.68 -27.58 27.12
C LYS A 141 3.63 -27.09 25.67
N ILE A 142 4.70 -26.45 25.20
CA ILE A 142 4.80 -25.87 23.84
C ILE A 142 6.12 -26.32 23.18
N ALA A 143 6.09 -26.66 21.89
CA ALA A 143 7.26 -26.83 21.03
C ALA A 143 7.12 -26.08 19.69
N LEU A 144 8.22 -25.64 19.10
CA LEU A 144 8.28 -24.97 17.80
C LEU A 144 9.19 -25.73 16.82
N TRP A 145 8.67 -26.12 15.67
CA TRP A 145 9.35 -26.93 14.66
C TRP A 145 9.58 -26.13 13.38
N ARG A 146 10.56 -26.55 12.55
CA ARG A 146 10.80 -25.93 11.23
C ARG A 146 9.79 -26.41 10.20
N GLY A 147 9.25 -25.50 9.39
CA GLY A 147 8.22 -25.80 8.41
C GLY A 147 6.88 -26.15 9.06
N CYS A 148 5.87 -26.42 8.22
CA CYS A 148 4.53 -26.84 8.66
C CYS A 148 4.16 -28.27 8.25
N ASN A 149 5.15 -29.14 8.08
CA ASN A 149 4.91 -30.58 7.96
C ASN A 149 4.79 -31.19 9.36
N CYS A 150 4.07 -32.31 9.49
CA CYS A 150 4.12 -33.14 10.69
C CYS A 150 5.58 -33.50 11.06
N PRO A 151 6.01 -33.27 12.31
CA PRO A 151 7.34 -33.66 12.76
C PRO A 151 7.60 -35.15 12.59
N ARG A 152 8.78 -35.49 12.07
CA ARG A 152 9.17 -36.89 11.82
C ARG A 152 9.64 -37.57 13.11
N ASP A 153 9.56 -38.91 13.13
CA ASP A 153 10.10 -39.72 14.23
C ASP A 153 11.60 -39.41 14.46
N GLY A 154 11.92 -38.83 15.61
CA GLY A 154 13.29 -38.45 15.99
C GLY A 154 13.76 -37.10 15.44
N GLU A 155 12.87 -36.30 14.85
CA GLU A 155 13.09 -34.87 14.65
C GLU A 155 13.08 -34.15 16.01
N GLU A 156 13.88 -33.09 16.13
CA GLU A 156 13.93 -32.24 17.33
C GLU A 156 13.45 -30.82 16.94
N PRO A 157 12.61 -30.17 17.76
CA PRO A 157 12.16 -28.80 17.53
C PRO A 157 13.31 -27.81 17.70
N LEU A 158 13.10 -26.58 17.22
CA LEU A 158 14.01 -25.45 17.46
C LEU A 158 14.15 -25.15 18.96
N CYS A 159 13.04 -25.32 19.68
CA CYS A 159 12.87 -24.92 21.05
C CYS A 159 11.54 -25.45 21.58
N CYS A 160 11.43 -25.49 22.89
CA CYS A 160 10.24 -25.91 23.59
C CYS A 160 10.33 -25.49 25.04
N ASN A 161 9.20 -25.53 25.73
CA ASN A 161 9.12 -25.33 27.15
C ASN A 161 7.91 -26.06 27.71
N ASP A 162 7.91 -26.24 29.03
CA ASP A 162 6.80 -26.78 29.81
C ASP A 162 6.46 -25.82 30.95
N ASN A 163 7.48 -25.51 31.77
CA ASN A 163 7.28 -24.85 33.06
C ASN A 163 8.24 -23.67 33.27
N SER A 164 7.97 -22.54 32.58
CA SER A 164 8.70 -21.28 32.76
C SER A 164 8.00 -20.30 33.73
N CYS A 165 6.69 -20.43 33.95
CA CYS A 165 5.91 -19.49 34.76
C CYS A 165 4.89 -20.23 35.64
N ASN A 166 5.43 -21.05 36.55
CA ASN A 166 4.73 -22.05 37.38
C ASN A 166 4.31 -23.31 36.63
N ARG A 167 3.12 -23.29 36.01
CA ARG A 167 2.49 -24.39 35.24
C ARG A 167 2.39 -24.09 33.74
N GLN A 168 3.04 -23.02 33.31
CA GLN A 168 2.82 -22.40 32.01
C GLN A 168 4.14 -22.28 31.28
N SER A 169 4.02 -22.40 29.96
CA SER A 169 5.14 -22.45 29.05
C SER A 169 5.54 -21.06 28.56
N ARG A 170 6.84 -20.91 28.33
CA ARG A 170 7.45 -19.82 27.55
C ARG A 170 8.69 -20.36 26.86
N LEU A 171 8.69 -20.37 25.53
CA LEU A 171 9.86 -20.73 24.72
C LEU A 171 10.46 -19.48 24.05
N ARG A 172 11.77 -19.52 23.76
CA ARG A 172 12.50 -18.48 23.00
C ARG A 172 13.49 -19.10 22.04
N CYS A 173 13.53 -18.64 20.80
CA CYS A 173 14.27 -19.29 19.71
C CYS A 173 14.44 -18.39 18.49
N ASP A 174 15.50 -18.64 17.73
CA ASP A 174 15.76 -17.98 16.46
C ASP A 174 14.77 -18.45 15.38
N VAL A 175 14.15 -17.47 14.73
CA VAL A 175 13.32 -17.61 13.54
C VAL A 175 13.84 -16.66 12.46
N VAL A 176 13.48 -16.96 11.22
CA VAL A 176 13.79 -16.17 10.03
C VAL A 176 12.49 -15.60 9.50
N CYS A 177 12.49 -14.34 9.07
CA CYS A 177 11.35 -13.70 8.44
C CYS A 177 10.79 -14.56 7.28
N GLY A 178 9.46 -14.63 7.16
CA GLY A 178 8.75 -15.28 6.06
C GLY A 178 8.75 -16.81 6.10
N GLU A 179 9.68 -17.41 6.85
CA GLU A 179 9.69 -18.84 7.11
C GLU A 179 8.49 -19.28 7.96
N ARG A 180 8.02 -20.49 7.67
CA ARG A 180 6.89 -21.11 8.36
C ARG A 180 7.39 -22.09 9.42
N TYR A 181 6.70 -22.13 10.55
CA TYR A 181 7.05 -22.94 11.72
C TYR A 181 5.80 -23.57 12.31
N MET A 182 5.88 -24.85 12.67
CA MET A 182 4.80 -25.54 13.35
C MET A 182 4.91 -25.31 14.86
N ILE A 183 3.88 -24.78 15.50
CA ILE A 183 3.72 -24.73 16.96
C ILE A 183 2.88 -25.94 17.38
N GLN A 184 3.38 -26.72 18.32
CA GLN A 184 2.64 -27.76 19.03
C GLN A 184 2.36 -27.24 20.44
N ILE A 185 1.08 -27.12 20.84
CA ILE A 185 0.68 -26.65 22.16
C ILE A 185 -0.34 -27.62 22.77
N GLY A 186 -0.11 -28.04 24.01
CA GLY A 186 -1.02 -28.94 24.71
C GLY A 186 -0.71 -28.99 26.20
N SER A 187 -1.07 -30.10 26.83
CA SER A 187 -0.84 -30.38 28.25
C SER A 187 0.50 -31.07 28.51
N ALA A 188 1.12 -30.77 29.65
CA ALA A 188 2.26 -31.51 30.18
C ALA A 188 1.89 -33.01 30.35
N PRO A 189 2.75 -33.98 29.99
CA PRO A 189 2.39 -35.39 30.04
C PRO A 189 1.88 -35.88 31.40
N GLY A 190 0.57 -36.17 31.47
CA GLY A 190 -0.11 -36.68 32.67
C GLY A 190 -0.89 -35.64 33.47
N THR A 191 -0.96 -34.38 33.03
CA THR A 191 -1.82 -33.34 33.62
C THR A 191 -3.17 -33.25 32.91
N PRO A 192 -4.20 -32.62 33.50
CA PRO A 192 -5.45 -32.37 32.81
C PRO A 192 -5.27 -31.33 31.69
N PRO A 193 -5.86 -31.55 30.50
CA PRO A 193 -5.91 -30.52 29.46
C PRO A 193 -6.78 -29.32 29.88
N GLY A 194 -6.64 -28.23 29.14
CA GLY A 194 -7.38 -26.99 29.38
C GLY A 194 -7.33 -26.01 28.21
N SER A 195 -8.04 -24.90 28.36
CA SER A 195 -8.14 -23.84 27.36
C SER A 195 -7.51 -22.54 27.85
N GLY A 196 -7.24 -21.62 26.93
CA GLY A 196 -6.78 -20.28 27.23
C GLY A 196 -6.28 -19.57 25.98
N THR A 197 -5.32 -18.68 26.15
CA THR A 197 -4.58 -18.08 25.03
C THR A 197 -3.08 -18.31 25.19
N PHE A 198 -2.35 -18.19 24.08
CA PHE A 198 -0.91 -18.02 24.05
C PHE A 198 -0.57 -16.72 23.30
N THR A 199 0.52 -16.07 23.68
CA THR A 199 1.04 -14.88 23.00
C THR A 199 2.26 -15.26 22.17
N ILE A 200 2.33 -14.80 20.93
CA ILE A 200 3.54 -14.76 20.11
C ILE A 200 4.06 -13.32 20.11
N THR A 201 5.33 -13.13 20.44
CA THR A 201 6.07 -11.87 20.23
C THR A 201 7.36 -12.19 19.47
N CYS A 202 7.86 -11.24 18.67
CA CYS A 202 9.07 -11.40 17.88
C CYS A 202 10.03 -10.26 18.21
N SER A 203 11.28 -10.60 18.54
CA SER A 203 12.34 -9.67 18.92
C SER A 203 13.54 -9.85 17.99
N GLY A 204 13.50 -9.12 16.88
CA GLY A 204 14.41 -9.24 15.74
C GLY A 204 13.98 -8.29 14.62
N GLU A 205 14.71 -8.33 13.50
CA GLU A 205 14.43 -7.49 12.32
C GLU A 205 13.07 -7.87 11.71
N PRO A 206 12.06 -6.98 11.69
CA PRO A 206 10.76 -7.25 11.09
C PRO A 206 10.85 -7.69 9.63
N CYS A 207 9.87 -8.46 9.19
CA CYS A 207 9.66 -8.71 7.77
C CYS A 207 9.41 -7.40 7.02
N GLY A 208 10.42 -6.95 6.27
CA GLY A 208 10.34 -5.75 5.44
C GLY A 208 10.78 -4.44 6.10
N GLY A 209 11.49 -4.44 7.23
CA GLY A 209 11.99 -3.17 7.78
C GLY A 209 12.97 -3.23 8.95
N GLY A 210 14.27 -3.14 8.65
CA GLY A 210 15.25 -2.47 9.52
C GLY A 210 15.28 -0.95 9.27
N GLY A 211 14.11 -0.37 8.99
CA GLY A 211 13.92 1.04 8.63
C GLY A 211 12.94 1.73 9.57
N GLU A 212 12.93 3.06 9.53
CA GLU A 212 11.90 3.87 10.18
C GLU A 212 10.50 3.52 9.61
N ILE A 213 9.44 3.98 10.28
CA ILE A 213 8.10 3.80 9.73
C ILE A 213 7.98 4.67 8.49
N GLU A 214 8.11 4.04 7.33
CA GLU A 214 8.09 4.69 6.02
C GLU A 214 6.65 5.13 5.71
N CYS A 215 6.35 6.36 6.10
CA CYS A 215 5.09 7.01 5.76
C CYS A 215 5.01 7.20 4.24
N PRO A 216 3.88 6.87 3.60
CA PRO A 216 3.75 6.96 2.15
C PRO A 216 4.03 8.39 1.65
N LEU A 217 4.73 8.45 0.53
CA LEU A 217 4.94 9.70 -0.20
C LEU A 217 3.67 10.02 -1.00
N PRO A 218 3.34 11.30 -1.22
CA PRO A 218 2.21 11.65 -2.07
C PRO A 218 2.41 11.07 -3.47
N GLU A 219 1.38 10.37 -3.95
CA GLU A 219 1.29 9.84 -5.31
C GLU A 219 0.01 10.39 -5.92
N CYS A 220 0.03 10.70 -7.21
CA CYS A 220 -1.20 10.97 -7.94
C CYS A 220 -1.31 9.99 -9.11
N CYS A 221 -2.20 9.02 -8.95
CA CYS A 221 -2.57 8.06 -9.98
C CYS A 221 -4.04 8.23 -10.40
N GLY A 222 -4.30 8.14 -11.71
CA GLY A 222 -5.64 8.26 -12.31
C GLY A 222 -5.83 9.58 -13.07
N ARG A 223 -5.65 9.56 -14.39
CA ARG A 223 -5.76 10.75 -15.25
C ARG A 223 -7.22 11.17 -15.47
N LYS A 224 -7.42 12.46 -15.72
CA LYS A 224 -8.72 13.02 -16.14
C LYS A 224 -9.22 12.39 -17.45
N PRO A 225 -10.43 11.80 -17.48
CA PRO A 225 -11.06 11.37 -18.72
C PRO A 225 -11.28 12.54 -19.69
N THR A 226 -11.21 12.25 -20.98
CA THR A 226 -11.53 13.18 -22.07
C THR A 226 -12.56 12.54 -22.99
N TYR A 227 -13.69 13.20 -23.24
CA TYR A 227 -14.72 12.63 -24.13
C TYR A 227 -14.95 13.50 -25.36
N SER A 228 -15.16 12.82 -26.49
CA SER A 228 -15.49 13.42 -27.79
C SER A 228 -16.92 13.97 -27.85
N ASP A 229 -17.76 13.68 -26.87
CA ASP A 229 -19.05 14.34 -26.71
C ASP A 229 -18.82 15.82 -26.35
N ARG A 230 -19.44 16.70 -27.13
CA ARG A 230 -19.38 18.15 -26.93
C ARG A 230 -19.97 18.60 -25.59
N ALA A 231 -20.86 17.82 -24.96
CA ALA A 231 -21.35 18.11 -23.62
C ALA A 231 -20.22 18.04 -22.56
N TYR A 232 -19.17 17.24 -22.80
CA TYR A 232 -18.00 17.17 -21.93
C TYR A 232 -16.96 18.27 -22.21
N SER A 233 -17.02 18.96 -23.36
CA SER A 233 -16.00 19.94 -23.73
C SER A 233 -15.96 21.20 -22.83
N THR A 234 -16.92 21.35 -21.91
CA THR A 234 -16.91 22.39 -20.87
C THR A 234 -16.16 21.99 -19.61
N PHE A 235 -15.82 20.69 -19.45
CA PHE A 235 -15.16 20.16 -18.26
C PHE A 235 -13.68 20.52 -18.32
N THR A 236 -13.29 21.68 -17.79
CA THR A 236 -11.91 22.19 -17.93
C THR A 236 -11.03 21.91 -16.71
N GLY A 237 -11.58 21.88 -15.50
CA GLY A 237 -10.82 21.65 -14.28
C GLY A 237 -10.70 20.19 -13.86
N GLN A 238 -10.44 19.95 -12.57
CA GLN A 238 -10.41 18.60 -11.98
C GLN A 238 -11.82 17.99 -12.01
N VAL A 239 -11.92 16.67 -12.17
CA VAL A 239 -13.21 15.97 -12.28
C VAL A 239 -13.31 14.83 -11.28
N MET A 240 -14.52 14.56 -10.80
CA MET A 240 -14.85 13.42 -9.97
C MET A 240 -15.70 12.44 -10.76
N ALA A 241 -15.33 11.16 -10.79
CA ALA A 241 -16.23 10.08 -11.17
C ALA A 241 -16.88 9.53 -9.89
N MET A 242 -18.19 9.36 -9.89
CA MET A 242 -18.94 8.85 -8.74
C MET A 242 -20.00 7.84 -9.19
N THR A 243 -20.13 6.75 -8.45
CA THR A 243 -21.10 5.67 -8.72
C THR A 243 -22.33 5.75 -7.82
N ALA A 244 -23.41 5.09 -8.23
CA ALA A 244 -24.62 4.95 -7.43
C ALA A 244 -25.50 3.76 -7.85
N GLU A 245 -26.36 3.34 -6.93
CA GLU A 245 -27.54 2.53 -7.18
C GLU A 245 -28.79 3.42 -7.21
N THR A 246 -29.51 3.50 -8.33
CA THR A 246 -30.72 4.33 -8.39
C THR A 246 -31.98 3.47 -8.22
N PHE A 247 -32.79 3.71 -7.18
CA PHE A 247 -34.04 2.96 -6.94
C PHE A 247 -35.17 3.29 -7.92
N VAL A 248 -35.03 4.34 -8.72
CA VAL A 248 -36.04 4.77 -9.70
C VAL A 248 -36.02 3.84 -10.92
N ALA A 249 -37.19 3.31 -11.30
CA ALA A 249 -37.32 2.00 -11.95
C ALA A 249 -36.77 1.83 -13.40
N SER A 250 -36.24 2.89 -14.05
CA SER A 250 -35.59 2.75 -15.36
C SER A 250 -34.81 4.01 -15.78
N GLY A 251 -33.63 3.83 -16.36
CA GLY A 251 -32.99 4.84 -17.22
C GLY A 251 -32.13 5.90 -16.54
N ILE A 252 -31.82 5.75 -15.26
CA ILE A 252 -30.86 6.63 -14.56
C ILE A 252 -29.45 6.02 -14.61
N TYR A 253 -28.46 6.90 -14.51
CA TYR A 253 -27.03 6.61 -14.55
C TYR A 253 -26.53 5.97 -13.25
N SER A 254 -25.72 4.92 -13.37
CA SER A 254 -24.99 4.31 -12.23
C SER A 254 -23.59 4.89 -12.05
N LEU A 255 -23.16 5.76 -12.98
CA LEU A 255 -21.89 6.45 -13.01
C LEU A 255 -22.11 7.84 -13.60
N THR A 256 -21.71 8.87 -12.87
CA THR A 256 -21.74 10.28 -13.29
C THR A 256 -20.33 10.86 -13.17
N VAL A 257 -19.94 11.75 -14.10
CA VAL A 257 -18.72 12.57 -13.95
C VAL A 257 -19.10 14.01 -13.63
N PHE A 258 -18.46 14.59 -12.63
CA PHE A 258 -18.72 15.93 -12.10
C PHE A 258 -17.51 16.85 -12.33
N ASP A 259 -17.71 18.08 -12.81
CA ASP A 259 -16.66 19.10 -12.86
C ASP A 259 -16.54 19.75 -11.47
N ILE A 260 -15.59 19.28 -10.67
CA ILE A 260 -15.40 19.76 -9.30
C ILE A 260 -14.52 21.01 -9.23
N SER A 261 -14.47 21.84 -10.27
CA SER A 261 -13.67 23.07 -10.30
C SER A 261 -14.49 24.35 -10.17
N GLY A 262 -13.82 25.45 -9.77
CA GLY A 262 -14.45 26.77 -9.69
C GLY A 262 -15.42 26.97 -8.53
N TYR A 263 -15.51 25.98 -7.63
CA TYR A 263 -16.35 26.01 -6.43
C TYR A 263 -15.97 27.12 -5.45
N ALA A 264 -14.79 27.74 -5.59
CA ALA A 264 -14.38 28.91 -4.81
C ALA A 264 -15.42 30.06 -4.89
N SER A 265 -16.16 30.14 -5.99
CA SER A 265 -17.29 31.07 -6.18
C SER A 265 -18.56 30.72 -5.38
N ALA A 266 -18.67 29.48 -4.89
CA ALA A 266 -19.83 28.93 -4.18
C ALA A 266 -19.67 28.92 -2.64
N ILE A 267 -18.54 29.40 -2.10
CA ILE A 267 -18.23 29.42 -0.65
C ILE A 267 -19.24 30.29 0.16
N THR A 268 -20.10 31.07 -0.48
CA THR A 268 -21.11 31.91 0.18
C THR A 268 -22.45 31.20 0.43
N ALA A 269 -22.55 30.57 1.61
CA ALA A 269 -23.76 30.00 2.24
C ALA A 269 -24.20 28.60 1.75
N PRO A 270 -24.76 27.75 2.65
CA PRO A 270 -25.14 26.38 2.34
C PRO A 270 -26.38 26.34 1.43
N ALA A 271 -26.13 26.17 0.14
CA ALA A 271 -27.10 25.88 -0.89
C ALA A 271 -26.55 24.75 -1.78
N GLU A 272 -27.43 24.02 -2.46
CA GLU A 272 -27.00 22.97 -3.39
C GLU A 272 -26.08 23.57 -4.47
N TRP A 273 -24.84 23.08 -4.51
CA TRP A 273 -23.86 23.50 -5.50
C TRP A 273 -24.10 22.77 -6.82
N ASN A 274 -24.87 23.41 -7.68
CA ASN A 274 -25.36 22.83 -8.93
C ASN A 274 -25.20 23.83 -10.09
N PRO A 275 -23.95 24.15 -10.51
CA PRO A 275 -23.73 25.06 -11.62
C PRO A 275 -24.12 24.44 -12.97
N PRO A 276 -24.40 25.27 -14.01
CA PRO A 276 -24.65 24.77 -15.36
C PRO A 276 -23.48 23.95 -15.90
N ASN A 277 -23.78 22.81 -16.54
CA ASN A 277 -22.81 21.85 -17.06
C ASN A 277 -21.90 21.17 -16.01
N PHE A 278 -22.33 21.14 -14.74
CA PHE A 278 -21.61 20.46 -13.65
C PHE A 278 -21.57 18.93 -13.79
N ARG A 279 -22.67 18.31 -14.26
CA ARG A 279 -22.81 16.84 -14.35
C ARG A 279 -22.75 16.38 -15.81
N TYR A 280 -21.89 15.42 -16.12
CA TYR A 280 -21.82 14.71 -17.39
C TYR A 280 -22.21 13.25 -17.22
N ASN A 281 -23.06 12.78 -18.14
CA ASN A 281 -23.56 11.43 -18.19
C ASN A 281 -23.63 10.98 -19.65
N ASP A 282 -22.91 9.92 -20.00
CA ASP A 282 -23.12 9.27 -21.29
C ASP A 282 -24.42 8.46 -21.27
N PRO A 283 -25.29 8.55 -22.30
CA PRO A 283 -26.54 7.76 -22.39
C PRO A 283 -26.39 6.24 -22.21
N ARG A 284 -25.17 5.70 -22.29
CA ARG A 284 -24.86 4.28 -22.09
C ARG A 284 -24.52 3.91 -20.64
N TRP A 285 -24.19 4.85 -19.74
CA TRP A 285 -23.75 4.56 -18.37
C TRP A 285 -24.91 4.31 -17.38
N THR A 286 -25.95 3.62 -17.83
CA THR A 286 -27.19 3.41 -17.08
C THR A 286 -27.16 2.13 -16.25
N LYS A 287 -28.00 2.07 -15.22
CA LYS A 287 -28.25 0.84 -14.43
C LYS A 287 -28.69 -0.36 -15.28
N VAL A 288 -29.23 -0.14 -16.47
CA VAL A 288 -29.55 -1.22 -17.42
C VAL A 288 -28.29 -1.84 -18.00
N ASN A 289 -27.30 -1.03 -18.40
CA ASN A 289 -26.09 -1.53 -19.06
C ASN A 289 -25.02 -1.97 -18.06
N LEU A 290 -24.84 -1.22 -16.97
CA LEU A 290 -23.76 -1.42 -16.00
C LEU A 290 -24.21 -2.10 -14.70
N GLY A 291 -25.51 -2.11 -14.40
CA GLY A 291 -26.02 -2.66 -13.15
C GLY A 291 -25.88 -1.70 -11.96
N SER A 292 -25.92 -2.24 -10.74
CA SER A 292 -25.45 -1.55 -9.53
C SER A 292 -23.92 -1.50 -9.55
N LEU A 293 -23.34 -0.33 -9.29
CA LEU A 293 -21.89 -0.11 -9.23
C LEU A 293 -21.51 0.46 -7.86
N PHE A 294 -20.41 -0.03 -7.27
CA PHE A 294 -19.80 0.59 -6.10
C PHE A 294 -18.39 1.10 -6.44
N GLY A 295 -17.34 0.30 -6.23
CA GLY A 295 -15.95 0.77 -6.35
C GLY A 295 -15.63 1.40 -7.70
N VAL A 296 -14.85 2.48 -7.70
CA VAL A 296 -14.51 3.22 -8.92
C VAL A 296 -13.06 3.70 -8.91
N THR A 297 -12.38 3.58 -10.05
CA THR A 297 -11.00 4.07 -10.19
C THR A 297 -10.71 4.58 -11.61
N LEU A 298 -9.58 5.26 -11.78
CA LEU A 298 -9.13 5.88 -13.02
C LEU A 298 -7.75 5.35 -13.39
N ASP A 299 -7.49 5.04 -14.66
CA ASP A 299 -6.11 4.79 -15.12
C ASP A 299 -5.36 6.05 -15.54
N ASP A 300 -4.04 5.93 -15.66
CA ASP A 300 -3.10 6.92 -16.21
C ASP A 300 -3.50 7.47 -17.60
N SER A 301 -4.34 6.71 -18.32
CA SER A 301 -4.85 7.00 -19.65
C SER A 301 -6.24 7.62 -19.65
N GLY A 302 -6.86 7.86 -18.50
CA GLY A 302 -8.17 8.51 -18.34
C GLY A 302 -9.38 7.65 -18.66
N ASN A 303 -9.26 6.32 -18.61
CA ASN A 303 -10.39 5.40 -18.59
C ASN A 303 -10.94 5.27 -17.16
N ILE A 304 -12.25 5.13 -17.00
CA ILE A 304 -12.88 4.83 -15.71
C ILE A 304 -13.09 3.32 -15.61
N TYR A 305 -12.78 2.73 -14.45
CA TYR A 305 -13.17 1.36 -14.13
C TYR A 305 -14.16 1.37 -12.97
N ALA A 306 -15.21 0.55 -13.06
CA ALA A 306 -16.24 0.48 -12.02
C ALA A 306 -16.66 -0.97 -11.74
N ALA A 307 -16.76 -1.30 -10.45
CA ALA A 307 -17.03 -2.63 -9.95
C ALA A 307 -18.53 -2.86 -9.68
N HIS A 308 -19.07 -4.01 -10.10
CA HIS A 308 -20.40 -4.46 -9.68
C HIS A 308 -20.36 -5.07 -8.27
N GLY A 309 -21.33 -4.73 -7.42
CA GLY A 309 -21.47 -5.29 -6.06
C GLY A 309 -22.92 -5.35 -5.58
N THR A 310 -23.21 -6.27 -4.63
CA THR A 310 -24.59 -6.53 -4.13
C THR A 310 -24.88 -5.97 -2.73
N LEU A 311 -24.24 -4.84 -2.42
CA LEU A 311 -24.11 -4.25 -1.08
C LEU A 311 -25.16 -3.18 -0.73
N TYR A 312 -26.14 -2.94 -1.61
CA TYR A 312 -27.19 -1.95 -1.36
C TYR A 312 -28.41 -2.60 -0.73
N ASN A 313 -28.95 -3.61 -1.41
CA ASN A 313 -30.20 -4.28 -1.02
C ASN A 313 -30.18 -5.81 -1.25
N GLY A 314 -29.15 -6.37 -1.89
CA GLY A 314 -29.03 -7.82 -2.15
C GLY A 314 -29.90 -8.35 -3.30
N SER A 315 -30.62 -7.47 -4.00
CA SER A 315 -31.26 -7.71 -5.30
C SER A 315 -30.71 -6.79 -6.40
N ASP A 316 -29.47 -6.35 -6.20
CA ASP A 316 -28.69 -5.49 -7.06
C ASP A 316 -28.48 -6.11 -8.46
N PRO A 317 -28.93 -5.46 -9.56
CA PRO A 317 -28.82 -6.04 -10.89
C PRO A 317 -27.38 -6.01 -11.41
N ILE A 318 -26.97 -7.13 -12.02
CA ILE A 318 -25.85 -7.21 -12.95
C ILE A 318 -26.23 -6.47 -14.24
N GLY A 319 -25.28 -5.76 -14.86
CA GLY A 319 -25.48 -5.03 -16.11
C GLY A 319 -25.80 -5.92 -17.32
N ALA A 320 -26.49 -5.36 -18.31
CA ALA A 320 -26.92 -6.07 -19.53
C ALA A 320 -25.87 -6.09 -20.67
N LEU A 321 -24.64 -5.64 -20.43
CA LEU A 321 -23.56 -5.77 -21.40
C LEU A 321 -23.23 -7.25 -21.67
N ALA A 322 -22.81 -7.55 -22.90
CA ALA A 322 -22.54 -8.92 -23.31
C ALA A 322 -21.36 -9.50 -22.50
N GLY A 323 -21.63 -10.55 -21.74
CA GLY A 323 -20.64 -11.22 -20.90
C GLY A 323 -20.57 -10.73 -19.45
N SER A 324 -21.46 -9.82 -19.00
CA SER A 324 -21.53 -9.42 -17.59
C SER A 324 -21.86 -10.59 -16.64
N THR A 325 -21.28 -10.55 -15.44
CA THR A 325 -21.44 -11.52 -14.34
C THR A 325 -21.43 -10.80 -12.98
N ALA A 326 -21.56 -11.54 -11.87
CA ALA A 326 -21.39 -10.95 -10.54
C ALA A 326 -19.96 -10.43 -10.30
N GLY A 327 -18.94 -11.05 -10.92
CA GLY A 327 -17.55 -10.61 -10.84
C GLY A 327 -17.15 -9.50 -11.82
N SER A 328 -18.09 -8.84 -12.49
CA SER A 328 -17.76 -7.84 -13.50
C SER A 328 -17.14 -6.56 -12.93
N VAL A 329 -15.96 -6.23 -13.44
CA VAL A 329 -15.46 -4.85 -13.51
C VAL A 329 -15.69 -4.34 -14.93
N TYR A 330 -16.23 -3.13 -15.06
CA TYR A 330 -16.46 -2.48 -16.35
C TYR A 330 -15.36 -1.46 -16.64
N LYS A 331 -14.96 -1.32 -17.91
CA LYS A 331 -14.10 -0.23 -18.40
C LYS A 331 -14.93 0.72 -19.26
N ILE A 332 -14.87 2.01 -18.92
CA ILE A 332 -15.35 3.13 -19.73
C ILE A 332 -14.16 3.66 -20.52
N ALA A 333 -14.18 3.47 -21.84
CA ALA A 333 -13.08 3.90 -22.69
C ALA A 333 -12.97 5.44 -22.74
N ASN A 334 -11.76 5.96 -22.48
CA ASN A 334 -11.38 7.34 -22.76
C ASN A 334 -11.66 7.69 -24.25
N THR A 335 -11.79 8.97 -24.58
CA THR A 335 -12.23 9.54 -25.86
C THR A 335 -13.66 9.20 -26.27
N THR A 336 -14.09 7.93 -26.18
CA THR A 336 -15.37 7.47 -26.73
C THR A 336 -16.49 7.34 -25.70
N GLY A 337 -16.18 7.27 -24.41
CA GLY A 337 -17.16 7.00 -23.34
C GLY A 337 -17.78 5.60 -23.39
N THR A 338 -17.26 4.70 -24.22
CA THR A 338 -17.89 3.40 -24.49
C THR A 338 -17.69 2.44 -23.31
N PRO A 339 -18.77 1.95 -22.68
CA PRO A 339 -18.65 0.94 -21.63
C PRO A 339 -18.43 -0.45 -22.22
N THR A 340 -17.57 -1.23 -21.56
CA THR A 340 -17.24 -2.63 -21.88
C THR A 340 -17.07 -3.42 -20.59
N VAL A 341 -17.28 -4.75 -20.63
CA VAL A 341 -16.81 -5.63 -19.55
C VAL A 341 -15.29 -5.73 -19.68
N PHE A 342 -14.57 -5.38 -18.63
CA PHE A 342 -13.10 -5.41 -18.60
C PHE A 342 -12.58 -6.78 -18.19
N VAL A 343 -13.07 -7.27 -17.04
CA VAL A 343 -12.77 -8.59 -16.51
C VAL A 343 -13.99 -9.11 -15.76
N ASN A 344 -14.15 -10.43 -15.73
CA ASN A 344 -15.07 -11.13 -14.83
C ASN A 344 -14.22 -11.92 -13.85
N LEU A 345 -14.07 -11.42 -12.63
CA LEU A 345 -13.39 -12.12 -11.54
C LEU A 345 -14.20 -13.37 -11.11
N PRO A 346 -13.58 -14.39 -10.49
CA PRO A 346 -14.28 -15.54 -9.93
C PRO A 346 -15.25 -15.11 -8.82
N ASN A 347 -16.52 -14.90 -9.16
CA ASN A 347 -17.57 -14.51 -8.22
C ASN A 347 -18.95 -14.95 -8.76
N ASN A 348 -19.72 -15.63 -7.92
CA ASN A 348 -21.00 -16.25 -8.29
C ASN A 348 -22.22 -15.51 -7.71
N GLY A 349 -22.03 -14.40 -6.98
CA GLY A 349 -23.15 -13.65 -6.40
C GLY A 349 -22.77 -12.35 -5.65
N PRO A 350 -21.93 -12.40 -4.59
CA PRO A 350 -21.63 -11.26 -3.71
C PRO A 350 -21.10 -9.99 -4.39
N GLY A 351 -20.46 -10.17 -5.55
CA GLY A 351 -19.81 -9.11 -6.30
C GLY A 351 -18.48 -8.62 -5.71
N ILE A 352 -17.98 -7.55 -6.31
CA ILE A 352 -16.67 -6.94 -6.10
C ILE A 352 -16.84 -5.72 -5.18
N GLY A 353 -15.93 -5.55 -4.22
CA GLY A 353 -16.01 -4.53 -3.19
C GLY A 353 -15.55 -3.17 -3.70
N ASN A 354 -14.25 -3.01 -3.88
CA ASN A 354 -13.64 -1.82 -4.47
C ASN A 354 -12.51 -2.21 -5.45
N VAL A 355 -12.03 -1.23 -6.24
CA VAL A 355 -10.98 -1.35 -7.25
C VAL A 355 -10.00 -0.19 -7.15
N SER A 356 -8.72 -0.44 -7.36
CA SER A 356 -7.68 0.59 -7.49
C SER A 356 -6.81 0.31 -8.70
N TRP A 357 -6.55 1.34 -9.50
CA TRP A 357 -5.47 1.31 -10.48
C TRP A 357 -4.11 1.46 -9.79
N ASP A 358 -3.09 0.89 -10.41
CA ASP A 358 -1.66 1.04 -10.11
C ASP A 358 -1.01 1.59 -11.37
N CYS A 359 -0.51 2.83 -11.27
CA CYS A 359 0.08 3.56 -12.39
C CYS A 359 1.52 3.12 -12.69
N ASP A 360 2.25 2.56 -11.73
CA ASP A 360 3.64 2.14 -11.89
C ASP A 360 3.73 0.84 -12.73
N ASN A 361 2.76 -0.07 -12.54
CA ASN A 361 2.73 -1.39 -13.20
C ASN A 361 1.58 -1.57 -14.20
N SER A 362 0.75 -0.53 -14.43
CA SER A 362 -0.39 -0.56 -15.36
C SER A 362 -1.36 -1.73 -15.10
N GLN A 363 -1.93 -1.77 -13.90
CA GLN A 363 -2.76 -2.88 -13.44
C GLN A 363 -3.88 -2.44 -12.49
N ILE A 364 -4.80 -3.37 -12.19
CA ILE A 364 -5.89 -3.19 -11.24
C ILE A 364 -5.77 -4.19 -10.10
N PHE A 365 -5.94 -3.66 -8.88
CA PHE A 365 -6.28 -4.42 -7.69
C PHE A 365 -7.79 -4.36 -7.44
N ALA A 366 -8.42 -5.49 -7.14
CA ALA A 366 -9.86 -5.58 -6.93
C ALA A 366 -10.21 -6.51 -5.76
N SER A 367 -11.00 -6.05 -4.80
CA SER A 367 -11.45 -6.88 -3.67
C SER A 367 -12.69 -7.70 -4.03
N ASN A 368 -12.72 -8.96 -3.60
CA ASN A 368 -13.79 -9.89 -3.90
C ASN A 368 -14.52 -10.33 -2.63
N PHE A 369 -15.83 -10.09 -2.56
CA PHE A 369 -16.62 -10.43 -1.37
C PHE A 369 -16.93 -11.94 -1.24
N GLU A 370 -16.80 -12.72 -2.32
CA GLU A 370 -17.08 -14.16 -2.28
C GLU A 370 -15.96 -14.96 -1.62
N ASP A 371 -14.71 -14.71 -1.99
CA ASP A 371 -13.53 -15.43 -1.51
C ASP A 371 -12.63 -14.62 -0.55
N GLY A 372 -12.89 -13.32 -0.37
CA GLY A 372 -12.10 -12.44 0.50
C GLY A 372 -10.78 -11.94 -0.10
N ARG A 373 -10.48 -12.28 -1.36
CA ARG A 373 -9.18 -11.99 -1.96
C ARG A 373 -9.08 -10.60 -2.58
N ILE A 374 -7.83 -10.16 -2.74
CA ILE A 374 -7.47 -9.04 -3.61
C ILE A 374 -6.90 -9.63 -4.91
N TYR A 375 -7.63 -9.46 -6.01
CA TYR A 375 -7.24 -9.89 -7.35
C TYR A 375 -6.34 -8.84 -8.01
N ARG A 376 -5.28 -9.32 -8.66
CA ARG A 376 -4.34 -8.54 -9.48
C ARG A 376 -4.59 -8.82 -10.96
N VAL A 377 -4.90 -7.79 -11.75
CA VAL A 377 -5.31 -7.89 -13.15
C VAL A 377 -4.55 -6.88 -14.01
N SER A 378 -3.93 -7.33 -15.10
CA SER A 378 -3.22 -6.44 -16.04
C SER A 378 -4.15 -5.43 -16.74
N ALA A 379 -3.60 -4.34 -17.29
CA ALA A 379 -4.32 -3.38 -18.15
C ALA A 379 -5.14 -3.97 -19.32
N THR A 380 -4.93 -5.24 -19.68
CA THR A 380 -5.68 -5.95 -20.74
C THR A 380 -6.87 -6.78 -20.23
N GLY A 381 -7.06 -6.89 -18.90
CA GLY A 381 -8.07 -7.73 -18.27
C GLY A 381 -7.62 -9.16 -17.98
N ALA A 382 -6.35 -9.51 -18.24
CA ALA A 382 -5.80 -10.82 -17.90
C ALA A 382 -5.41 -10.90 -16.42
N PHE A 383 -5.80 -12.00 -15.75
CA PHE A 383 -5.41 -12.36 -14.39
C PHE A 383 -3.90 -12.52 -14.25
N LEU A 384 -3.33 -11.95 -13.17
CA LEU A 384 -1.91 -12.08 -12.83
C LEU A 384 -1.71 -12.90 -11.56
N SER A 385 -2.37 -12.52 -10.47
CA SER A 385 -2.37 -13.24 -9.19
C SER A 385 -3.58 -12.86 -8.33
N ALA A 386 -3.73 -13.49 -7.18
CA ALA A 386 -4.59 -12.99 -6.11
C ALA A 386 -3.94 -13.21 -4.74
N TYR A 387 -4.11 -12.26 -3.83
CA TYR A 387 -3.70 -12.35 -2.44
C TYR A 387 -4.89 -12.69 -1.54
N ASP A 388 -4.74 -13.70 -0.68
CA ASP A 388 -5.66 -14.00 0.41
C ASP A 388 -5.07 -13.53 1.75
N HIS A 389 -5.78 -12.64 2.44
CA HIS A 389 -5.40 -12.21 3.78
C HIS A 389 -5.54 -13.33 4.83
N ALA A 390 -6.53 -14.22 4.71
CA ALA A 390 -6.84 -15.21 5.73
C ALA A 390 -5.73 -16.26 5.89
N THR A 391 -5.14 -16.71 4.78
CA THR A 391 -4.01 -17.65 4.75
C THR A 391 -2.65 -16.96 4.58
N GLY A 392 -2.62 -15.70 4.13
CA GLY A 392 -1.42 -14.99 3.70
C GLY A 392 -0.85 -15.48 2.37
N ALA A 393 -1.62 -16.24 1.59
CA ALA A 393 -1.19 -16.82 0.33
C ALA A 393 -1.25 -15.83 -0.83
N VAL A 394 -0.29 -15.97 -1.77
CA VAL A 394 -0.32 -15.33 -3.08
C VAL A 394 -0.44 -16.44 -4.12
N THR A 395 -1.58 -16.48 -4.82
CA THR A 395 -1.90 -17.50 -5.80
C THR A 395 -1.70 -16.92 -7.21
N PRO A 396 -0.65 -17.34 -7.95
CA PRO A 396 -0.41 -16.85 -9.30
C PRO A 396 -1.43 -17.43 -10.30
N ALA A 397 -1.76 -16.65 -11.33
CA ALA A 397 -2.60 -17.12 -12.42
C ALA A 397 -1.83 -18.12 -13.31
N VAL A 398 -2.45 -19.27 -13.57
CA VAL A 398 -1.91 -20.30 -14.49
C VAL A 398 -2.85 -20.43 -15.67
N LEU A 399 -2.35 -20.14 -16.88
CA LEU A 399 -3.14 -20.09 -18.12
C LEU A 399 -4.35 -19.13 -18.04
N GLY A 400 -4.18 -18.01 -17.32
CA GLY A 400 -5.25 -17.01 -17.13
C GLY A 400 -6.37 -17.47 -16.18
N VAL A 401 -6.12 -18.47 -15.34
CA VAL A 401 -7.03 -18.95 -14.31
C VAL A 401 -6.33 -18.91 -12.95
N ILE A 402 -7.02 -18.37 -11.95
CA ILE A 402 -6.62 -18.46 -10.53
C ILE A 402 -7.39 -19.63 -9.93
N ALA A 403 -6.70 -20.51 -9.21
CA ALA A 403 -7.31 -21.69 -8.61
C ALA A 403 -8.16 -21.31 -7.39
N ASN A 404 -9.29 -22.00 -7.23
CA ASN A 404 -10.06 -21.97 -5.99
C ASN A 404 -9.28 -22.66 -4.85
N GLU A 405 -9.22 -22.04 -3.69
CA GLU A 405 -8.71 -22.62 -2.43
C GLU A 405 -9.74 -23.57 -1.79
N ALA A 406 -9.22 -24.46 -0.94
CA ALA A 406 -10.04 -25.46 -0.27
C ALA A 406 -10.92 -24.81 0.82
N GLY A 407 -12.22 -24.73 0.56
CA GLY A 407 -13.20 -24.19 1.51
C GLY A 407 -13.75 -22.82 1.14
N GLU A 408 -13.39 -22.26 -0.03
CA GLU A 408 -13.98 -21.04 -0.56
C GLU A 408 -15.52 -21.06 -0.54
N PRO A 409 -16.17 -19.95 -0.14
CA PRO A 409 -17.60 -19.75 -0.33
C PRO A 409 -17.98 -19.75 -1.82
N ASN A 410 -19.24 -20.07 -2.10
CA ASN A 410 -19.82 -19.96 -3.45
C ASN A 410 -21.25 -19.43 -3.33
N ASN A 411 -21.54 -18.34 -4.03
CA ASN A 411 -22.78 -17.57 -3.98
C ASN A 411 -23.13 -17.12 -2.54
N GLN A 412 -22.09 -16.84 -1.75
CA GLN A 412 -22.15 -16.40 -0.34
C GLN A 412 -20.96 -15.49 -0.06
N TYR A 413 -21.16 -14.49 0.78
CA TYR A 413 -20.05 -13.64 1.23
C TYR A 413 -19.10 -14.43 2.14
N VAL A 414 -17.80 -14.21 2.00
CA VAL A 414 -16.78 -14.69 2.95
C VAL A 414 -17.07 -14.16 4.37
N PRO A 415 -16.75 -14.91 5.45
CA PRO A 415 -17.02 -14.48 6.81
C PRO A 415 -16.38 -13.13 7.19
N LEU A 416 -16.99 -12.44 8.17
CA LEU A 416 -16.35 -11.30 8.81
C LEU A 416 -15.05 -11.76 9.51
N GLY A 417 -13.99 -10.96 9.39
CA GLY A 417 -12.62 -11.37 9.75
C GLY A 417 -11.72 -11.61 8.54
N GLU A 418 -12.31 -12.06 7.41
CA GLU A 418 -11.59 -12.44 6.19
C GLU A 418 -12.02 -11.56 4.99
N ARG A 419 -13.12 -10.80 5.15
CA ARG A 419 -13.72 -9.99 4.09
C ARG A 419 -12.98 -8.69 3.85
N VAL A 420 -12.21 -8.62 2.78
CA VAL A 420 -11.64 -7.37 2.25
C VAL A 420 -12.72 -6.51 1.58
N TRP A 421 -12.64 -5.18 1.70
CA TRP A 421 -13.49 -4.24 0.95
C TRP A 421 -12.71 -3.13 0.27
N ALA A 422 -12.23 -2.14 1.00
CA ALA A 422 -11.42 -1.08 0.42
C ALA A 422 -10.10 -1.67 -0.06
N VAL A 423 -9.63 -1.24 -1.24
CA VAL A 423 -8.30 -1.56 -1.78
C VAL A 423 -7.75 -0.30 -2.44
N ARG A 424 -6.51 0.05 -2.15
CA ARG A 424 -5.85 1.23 -2.69
C ARG A 424 -4.36 0.98 -2.92
N HIS A 425 -3.90 1.19 -4.16
CA HIS A 425 -2.49 1.28 -4.48
C HIS A 425 -1.91 2.58 -3.91
N GLN A 426 -0.73 2.50 -3.30
CA GLN A 426 0.05 3.65 -2.87
C GLN A 426 1.52 3.24 -2.70
N ASN A 427 2.41 3.78 -3.53
CA ASN A 427 3.84 3.47 -3.58
C ASN A 427 4.10 1.95 -3.66
N ASP A 428 5.01 1.38 -2.86
CA ASP A 428 5.34 -0.04 -2.88
C ASP A 428 4.29 -0.97 -2.23
N LYS A 429 3.03 -0.54 -2.11
CA LYS A 429 2.00 -1.23 -1.31
C LYS A 429 0.60 -1.20 -1.91
N VAL A 430 -0.16 -2.25 -1.59
CA VAL A 430 -1.62 -2.22 -1.60
C VAL A 430 -2.12 -2.11 -0.17
N TYR A 431 -2.79 -1.01 0.15
CA TYR A 431 -3.53 -0.81 1.39
C TYR A 431 -4.95 -1.37 1.22
N PHE A 432 -5.49 -1.99 2.27
CA PHE A 432 -6.82 -2.58 2.22
C PHE A 432 -7.51 -2.61 3.58
N SER A 433 -8.84 -2.63 3.57
CA SER A 433 -9.64 -2.76 4.80
C SER A 433 -10.13 -4.18 5.03
N LEU A 434 -10.22 -4.60 6.29
CA LEU A 434 -10.93 -5.81 6.71
C LEU A 434 -12.24 -5.46 7.43
N TRP A 435 -13.33 -6.01 6.90
CA TRP A 435 -14.65 -5.97 7.50
C TRP A 435 -14.78 -7.07 8.56
N ASN A 436 -14.52 -6.67 9.80
CA ASN A 436 -14.58 -7.49 11.01
C ASN A 436 -15.89 -7.27 11.79
N ARG A 437 -16.47 -6.06 11.71
CA ARG A 437 -17.67 -5.63 12.43
C ARG A 437 -18.51 -4.66 11.59
N ASP A 438 -19.82 -4.68 11.81
CA ASP A 438 -20.82 -3.76 11.26
C ASP A 438 -22.00 -3.60 12.24
N GLY A 439 -23.01 -2.80 11.86
CA GLY A 439 -24.14 -2.43 12.71
C GLY A 439 -24.96 -3.60 13.28
N ARG A 440 -24.82 -4.83 12.77
CA ARG A 440 -25.36 -6.05 13.42
C ARG A 440 -24.85 -6.23 14.85
N ASN A 441 -23.60 -5.82 15.09
CA ASN A 441 -22.84 -6.12 16.30
C ASN A 441 -22.64 -4.89 17.19
N ILE A 442 -23.42 -3.81 16.99
CA ILE A 442 -23.27 -2.52 17.67
C ILE A 442 -23.31 -2.59 19.22
N ASN A 443 -23.91 -3.65 19.79
CA ASN A 443 -23.93 -3.93 21.23
C ASN A 443 -23.23 -5.26 21.62
N ASP A 444 -22.63 -5.98 20.66
CA ASP A 444 -22.02 -7.30 20.93
C ASP A 444 -20.59 -7.17 21.45
N MET A 445 -20.48 -6.87 22.75
CA MET A 445 -19.21 -6.94 23.49
C MET A 445 -18.66 -8.38 23.66
N SER A 446 -19.34 -9.41 23.14
CA SER A 446 -18.87 -10.79 23.12
C SER A 446 -18.34 -11.27 21.77
N SER A 447 -18.40 -10.44 20.72
CA SER A 447 -17.80 -10.74 19.42
C SER A 447 -16.28 -10.94 19.55
N PRO A 448 -15.72 -12.10 19.14
CA PRO A 448 -14.30 -12.41 19.26
C PRO A 448 -13.44 -11.75 18.18
N LEU A 449 -14.05 -11.21 17.13
CA LEU A 449 -13.34 -10.52 16.05
C LEU A 449 -12.83 -9.14 16.52
N PRO A 450 -11.67 -8.65 16.07
CA PRO A 450 -11.19 -7.30 16.39
C PRO A 450 -12.13 -6.21 15.83
N PRO A 451 -11.89 -4.91 16.11
CA PRO A 451 -12.46 -3.80 15.34
C PRO A 451 -12.17 -3.96 13.83
N ASN A 452 -12.81 -3.17 12.97
CA ASN A 452 -12.37 -3.08 11.58
C ASN A 452 -10.92 -2.62 11.51
N GLN A 453 -10.17 -3.08 10.51
CA GLN A 453 -8.73 -2.89 10.42
C GLN A 453 -8.32 -2.40 9.05
N ILE A 454 -7.23 -1.64 9.00
CA ILE A 454 -6.51 -1.28 7.79
C ILE A 454 -5.18 -2.01 7.81
N TRP A 455 -4.91 -2.71 6.72
CA TRP A 455 -3.68 -3.46 6.48
C TRP A 455 -3.00 -2.93 5.22
N SER A 456 -1.72 -3.26 5.07
CA SER A 456 -1.05 -3.17 3.77
C SER A 456 -0.32 -4.47 3.48
N ILE A 457 0.01 -4.70 2.21
CA ILE A 457 0.95 -5.73 1.73
C ILE A 457 1.90 -5.08 0.73
N LYS A 458 3.19 -5.42 0.79
CA LYS A 458 4.19 -4.89 -0.15
C LYS A 458 4.06 -5.52 -1.53
N LEU A 459 4.39 -4.72 -2.54
CA LEU A 459 4.58 -5.12 -3.92
C LEU A 459 6.07 -5.20 -4.25
N ASP A 460 6.44 -6.03 -5.21
CA ASP A 460 7.76 -5.97 -5.85
C ASP A 460 7.80 -4.94 -7.00
N GLY A 461 8.96 -4.76 -7.61
CA GLY A 461 9.15 -3.82 -8.74
C GLY A 461 8.47 -4.23 -10.05
N ALA A 462 7.72 -5.34 -10.06
CA ALA A 462 6.83 -5.74 -11.14
C ALA A 462 5.35 -5.74 -10.68
N GLY A 463 5.05 -5.19 -9.50
CA GLY A 463 3.71 -5.06 -8.95
C GLY A 463 3.10 -6.37 -8.44
N GLU A 464 3.89 -7.41 -8.15
CA GLU A 464 3.43 -8.66 -7.54
C GLU A 464 3.41 -8.58 -6.02
N PHE A 465 2.44 -9.24 -5.38
CA PHE A 465 2.34 -9.31 -3.93
C PHE A 465 3.51 -10.08 -3.30
N ILE A 466 4.22 -9.45 -2.36
CA ILE A 466 5.26 -10.13 -1.59
C ILE A 466 4.63 -10.85 -0.40
N ALA A 467 4.43 -12.16 -0.54
CA ALA A 467 3.83 -13.01 0.49
C ALA A 467 4.53 -12.85 1.87
N GLY A 468 3.74 -12.81 2.93
CA GLY A 468 4.25 -12.66 4.31
C GLY A 468 4.69 -11.24 4.71
N THR A 469 4.60 -10.24 3.83
CA THR A 469 4.86 -8.82 4.15
C THR A 469 3.65 -8.05 4.66
N ALA A 470 2.50 -8.70 4.79
CA ALA A 470 1.28 -8.02 5.21
C ALA A 470 1.37 -7.53 6.66
N ILE A 471 1.12 -6.23 6.87
CA ILE A 471 1.19 -5.57 8.18
C ILE A 471 -0.12 -4.87 8.53
N LEU A 472 -0.47 -4.91 9.82
CA LEU A 472 -1.58 -4.13 10.36
C LEU A 472 -1.13 -2.67 10.48
N GLU A 473 -1.65 -1.82 9.60
CA GLU A 473 -1.34 -0.39 9.57
C GLU A 473 -2.07 0.34 10.70
N THR A 474 -3.35 0.04 10.93
CA THR A 474 -4.11 0.55 12.08
C THR A 474 -5.42 -0.22 12.36
N ASN A 475 -5.94 -0.10 13.59
CA ASN A 475 -7.32 -0.49 13.91
C ASN A 475 -8.22 0.74 13.75
N VAL A 476 -9.33 0.60 13.02
CA VAL A 476 -10.33 1.65 12.87
C VAL A 476 -10.94 1.96 14.24
N PRO A 477 -10.87 3.22 14.72
CA PRO A 477 -11.35 3.59 16.05
C PRO A 477 -12.86 3.40 16.16
N GLY A 478 -13.37 3.03 17.34
CA GLY A 478 -14.82 2.92 17.54
C GLY A 478 -15.55 4.27 17.58
N HIS A 479 -16.89 4.26 17.48
CA HIS A 479 -17.73 5.41 17.80
C HIS A 479 -17.62 5.75 19.30
N GLY A 480 -17.81 7.03 19.64
CA GLY A 480 -17.53 7.62 20.96
C GLY A 480 -18.00 6.86 22.21
N GLY A 481 -17.20 5.89 22.68
CA GLY A 481 -17.46 5.12 23.91
C GLY A 481 -17.91 3.67 23.70
N VAL A 482 -17.97 3.18 22.45
CA VAL A 482 -18.26 1.79 22.10
C VAL A 482 -17.17 1.20 21.20
N ALA A 483 -16.92 -0.11 21.31
CA ALA A 483 -15.90 -0.82 20.52
C ALA A 483 -16.39 -1.20 19.10
N PHE A 484 -17.15 -0.29 18.49
CA PHE A 484 -17.86 -0.52 17.23
C PHE A 484 -17.47 0.53 16.19
N SER A 485 -17.18 0.10 14.96
CA SER A 485 -17.03 0.93 13.77
C SER A 485 -17.77 0.27 12.61
N GLN A 486 -18.23 1.06 11.65
CA GLN A 486 -18.73 0.56 10.37
C GLN A 486 -17.56 0.10 9.49
N PRO A 487 -17.77 -0.79 8.50
CA PRO A 487 -16.71 -1.18 7.59
C PRO A 487 -16.22 0.00 6.75
N VAL A 488 -14.90 0.10 6.57
CA VAL A 488 -14.28 1.03 5.64
C VAL A 488 -14.37 0.44 4.24
N SER A 489 -15.02 1.15 3.32
CA SER A 489 -15.29 0.68 1.96
C SER A 489 -14.40 1.32 0.90
N ASP A 490 -13.75 2.43 1.25
CA ASP A 490 -12.80 3.14 0.40
C ASP A 490 -11.67 3.79 1.22
N ILE A 491 -10.49 3.91 0.58
CA ILE A 491 -9.24 4.46 1.10
C ILE A 491 -8.64 5.36 0.01
N SER A 492 -8.39 6.64 0.33
CA SER A 492 -7.62 7.55 -0.53
C SER A 492 -6.45 8.19 0.25
N PHE A 493 -5.42 8.63 -0.47
CA PHE A 493 -4.25 9.30 0.06
C PHE A 493 -4.15 10.75 -0.40
N SER A 494 -3.72 11.64 0.49
CA SER A 494 -3.52 13.05 0.15
C SER A 494 -2.23 13.26 -0.66
N GLN A 495 -2.22 14.33 -1.45
CA GLN A 495 -1.02 14.82 -2.14
C GLN A 495 -0.12 15.69 -1.23
N SER A 496 -0.17 15.49 0.10
CA SER A 496 0.73 16.16 1.05
C SER A 496 1.94 15.27 1.38
N THR A 497 3.03 15.87 1.88
CA THR A 497 4.20 15.12 2.35
C THR A 497 4.33 15.19 3.88
N PRO A 498 4.27 14.06 4.62
CA PRO A 498 3.85 12.73 4.18
C PRO A 498 2.36 12.68 3.80
N ALA A 499 1.97 11.64 3.07
CA ALA A 499 0.58 11.44 2.68
C ALA A 499 -0.28 11.08 3.90
N LYS A 500 -1.44 11.72 3.98
CA LYS A 500 -2.53 11.35 4.91
C LYS A 500 -3.42 10.31 4.24
N MET A 501 -4.13 9.53 5.05
CA MET A 501 -5.04 8.49 4.56
C MET A 501 -6.48 8.79 4.99
N LEU A 502 -7.41 8.89 4.04
CA LEU A 502 -8.85 8.91 4.32
C LEU A 502 -9.35 7.48 4.50
N LEU A 503 -10.26 7.30 5.46
CA LEU A 503 -11.05 6.08 5.61
C LEU A 503 -12.53 6.43 5.51
N ALA A 504 -13.17 6.06 4.40
CA ALA A 504 -14.60 6.23 4.22
C ALA A 504 -15.34 5.01 4.77
N GLU A 505 -16.05 5.17 5.89
CA GLU A 505 -16.93 4.13 6.39
C GLU A 505 -18.24 4.09 5.58
N ARG A 506 -18.83 2.90 5.44
CA ARG A 506 -20.19 2.70 4.93
C ARG A 506 -21.06 1.99 5.96
N SER A 507 -22.23 2.56 6.24
CA SER A 507 -23.19 1.97 7.17
C SER A 507 -23.72 0.64 6.62
N MET A 508 -23.48 -0.48 7.32
CA MET A 508 -24.00 -1.80 6.97
C MET A 508 -24.74 -2.44 8.14
N TYR A 509 -25.85 -3.13 7.85
CA TYR A 509 -26.64 -3.89 8.84
C TYR A 509 -26.86 -5.36 8.45
N THR A 510 -26.46 -5.78 7.25
CA THR A 510 -26.24 -7.18 6.87
C THR A 510 -25.11 -7.23 5.84
N ASP A 511 -24.83 -8.39 5.25
CA ASP A 511 -23.87 -8.49 4.14
C ASP A 511 -24.33 -7.73 2.87
N THR A 512 -25.64 -7.53 2.71
CA THR A 512 -26.26 -6.95 1.51
C THR A 512 -27.21 -5.79 1.79
N SER A 513 -27.27 -5.27 3.02
CA SER A 513 -28.17 -4.18 3.42
C SER A 513 -27.36 -3.03 3.98
N GLY A 514 -27.36 -1.93 3.22
CA GLY A 514 -26.85 -0.65 3.68
C GLY A 514 -27.70 -0.02 4.79
N GLY A 515 -27.15 1.04 5.36
CA GLY A 515 -27.78 1.94 6.33
C GLY A 515 -27.41 3.39 6.05
N ALA A 516 -27.78 4.28 6.96
CA ALA A 516 -27.42 5.70 6.91
C ALA A 516 -27.22 6.23 8.35
N HIS A 517 -26.58 7.39 8.47
CA HIS A 517 -26.41 8.15 9.72
C HIS A 517 -25.46 7.54 10.76
N ASP A 518 -24.88 6.36 10.51
CA ASP A 518 -23.99 5.64 11.44
C ASP A 518 -22.54 5.50 10.91
N ALA A 519 -22.13 6.24 9.86
CA ALA A 519 -20.82 6.05 9.21
C ALA A 519 -20.03 7.36 9.05
N ARG A 520 -18.73 7.32 9.40
CA ARG A 520 -17.86 8.50 9.43
C ARG A 520 -16.94 8.55 8.21
N LEU A 521 -16.41 9.75 7.99
CA LEU A 521 -15.16 9.93 7.28
C LEU A 521 -14.08 10.23 8.33
N LEU A 522 -12.96 9.50 8.26
CA LEU A 522 -11.81 9.68 9.14
C LEU A 522 -10.58 10.07 8.31
N GLU A 523 -9.66 10.84 8.89
CA GLU A 523 -8.34 11.13 8.32
C GLU A 523 -7.26 10.62 9.27
N MET A 524 -6.24 9.95 8.72
CA MET A 524 -5.09 9.40 9.43
C MET A 524 -3.83 10.20 9.05
N GLU A 525 -3.05 10.64 10.03
CA GLU A 525 -1.69 11.18 9.82
C GLU A 525 -0.66 10.09 10.13
N CYS A 526 0.30 9.89 9.23
CA CYS A 526 1.49 9.09 9.50
C CYS A 526 2.65 9.98 9.98
N ARG A 527 3.33 9.55 11.05
CA ARG A 527 4.62 10.11 11.50
C ARG A 527 5.55 9.01 11.99
N ASP A 528 5.17 8.41 13.12
CA ASP A 528 5.77 7.22 13.73
C ASP A 528 4.73 6.08 13.73
N GLY A 529 4.04 5.91 12.60
CA GLY A 529 2.82 5.09 12.46
C GLY A 529 1.56 5.93 12.27
N TRP A 530 0.45 5.24 11.94
CA TRP A 530 -0.84 5.86 11.65
C TRP A 530 -1.56 6.30 12.94
N THR A 531 -1.93 7.57 12.97
CA THR A 531 -2.66 8.19 14.09
C THR A 531 -3.88 8.94 13.58
N LEU A 532 -4.97 8.92 14.36
CA LEU A 532 -6.19 9.65 14.00
C LEU A 532 -5.95 11.16 14.06
N PHE A 533 -6.13 11.82 12.92
CA PHE A 533 -6.19 13.27 12.88
C PHE A 533 -7.52 13.72 13.46
N VAL A 534 -7.47 14.45 14.58
CA VAL A 534 -8.64 15.00 15.26
C VAL A 534 -8.55 16.53 15.23
N PRO A 535 -9.20 17.20 14.27
CA PRO A 535 -9.29 18.66 14.24
C PRO A 535 -9.88 19.22 15.53
N ALA A 536 -9.51 20.45 15.90
CA ALA A 536 -10.05 21.15 17.08
C ALA A 536 -11.58 21.42 17.05
N ASN A 537 -12.25 21.03 15.97
CA ASN A 537 -13.67 21.18 15.69
C ASN A 537 -14.33 19.87 15.17
N SER A 538 -13.67 18.71 15.38
CA SER A 538 -14.20 17.39 15.01
C SER A 538 -15.65 17.18 15.45
N ASN A 539 -16.38 16.28 14.78
CA ASN A 539 -17.82 16.11 14.98
C ASN A 539 -18.19 15.93 16.48
N PRO A 540 -18.95 16.87 17.09
CA PRO A 540 -19.30 16.80 18.52
C PRO A 540 -20.52 15.90 18.80
N ASN A 541 -21.17 15.37 17.75
CA ASN A 541 -22.40 14.61 17.80
C ASN A 541 -22.24 13.15 17.31
N ASP A 542 -21.01 12.63 17.22
CA ASP A 542 -20.78 11.20 17.00
C ASP A 542 -21.55 10.37 18.04
N LEU A 543 -21.97 9.16 17.65
CA LEU A 543 -22.76 8.28 18.49
C LEU A 543 -22.11 8.10 19.87
N ALA A 544 -22.89 8.40 20.92
CA ALA A 544 -22.48 8.43 22.33
C ALA A 544 -21.47 9.53 22.77
N GLY A 545 -21.19 10.53 21.94
CA GLY A 545 -20.58 11.81 22.36
C GLY A 545 -19.05 11.87 22.27
N GLY A 546 -18.44 11.06 21.41
CA GLY A 546 -17.03 11.20 21.02
C GLY A 546 -16.81 12.39 20.09
N THR A 547 -15.54 12.78 19.91
CA THR A 547 -15.17 13.85 18.97
C THR A 547 -14.23 13.29 17.90
N TYR A 548 -14.79 12.66 16.87
CA TYR A 548 -14.02 11.94 15.84
C TYR A 548 -14.60 12.14 14.44
N GLY A 549 -13.72 12.27 13.45
CA GLY A 549 -14.09 12.39 12.03
C GLY A 549 -14.63 13.77 11.59
N PHE A 550 -14.88 13.87 10.29
CA PHE A 550 -15.49 15.06 9.66
C PHE A 550 -17.00 15.14 9.97
N CYS A 551 -17.54 16.36 9.97
CA CYS A 551 -18.99 16.58 10.09
C CYS A 551 -19.66 16.43 8.72
N VAL A 552 -20.09 15.22 8.38
CA VAL A 552 -20.70 14.89 7.08
C VAL A 552 -22.22 15.04 7.17
N GLY A 553 -22.80 16.00 6.44
CA GLY A 553 -24.26 16.22 6.36
C GLY A 553 -24.92 16.86 7.59
N ASP A 554 -26.14 17.38 7.43
CA ASP A 554 -26.83 18.19 8.45
C ASP A 554 -27.70 17.37 9.43
N PHE A 555 -27.84 16.07 9.21
CA PHE A 555 -28.53 15.17 10.14
C PHE A 555 -27.88 15.16 11.53
N ALA A 556 -28.66 14.87 12.57
CA ALA A 556 -28.28 15.10 13.97
C ALA A 556 -26.97 14.45 14.43
N SER A 557 -26.57 13.30 13.87
CA SER A 557 -25.29 12.63 14.17
C SER A 557 -24.10 13.19 13.38
N MET A 558 -24.32 13.86 12.24
CA MET A 558 -23.29 14.34 11.30
C MET A 558 -22.31 13.24 10.84
N THR A 559 -22.74 11.97 10.90
CA THR A 559 -22.00 10.77 10.47
C THR A 559 -22.72 10.12 9.30
N ASN A 560 -22.74 10.82 8.17
CA ASN A 560 -23.51 10.45 6.99
C ASN A 560 -22.65 10.03 5.78
N SER A 561 -21.44 9.48 6.00
CA SER A 561 -20.64 8.88 4.92
C SER A 561 -21.41 7.73 4.25
N ALA A 562 -21.37 7.67 2.93
CA ALA A 562 -21.94 6.60 2.12
C ALA A 562 -20.88 5.60 1.63
N GLY A 563 -19.59 5.91 1.77
CA GLY A 563 -18.51 4.93 1.64
C GLY A 563 -17.42 5.17 0.58
N GLY A 564 -17.39 6.32 -0.08
CA GLY A 564 -16.29 6.73 -0.97
C GLY A 564 -15.77 8.11 -0.61
N ALA A 565 -14.46 8.33 -0.62
CA ALA A 565 -13.85 9.62 -0.30
C ALA A 565 -12.50 9.84 -0.98
N ASP A 566 -12.28 11.06 -1.47
CA ASP A 566 -11.04 11.41 -2.17
C ASP A 566 -10.65 12.88 -1.95
N TYR A 567 -9.40 13.22 -2.25
CA TYR A 567 -8.87 14.57 -2.15
C TYR A 567 -8.93 15.30 -3.50
N ASP A 568 -9.41 16.55 -3.51
CA ASP A 568 -9.09 17.48 -4.59
C ASP A 568 -7.80 18.27 -4.27
N VAL A 569 -7.26 18.92 -5.30
CA VAL A 569 -6.16 19.90 -5.15
C VAL A 569 -6.47 21.14 -5.98
N ASP A 570 -7.47 21.92 -5.56
CA ASP A 570 -7.74 23.24 -6.16
C ASP A 570 -6.86 24.34 -5.52
N PRO A 571 -5.86 24.90 -6.25
CA PRO A 571 -5.04 26.00 -5.73
C PRO A 571 -5.81 27.33 -5.61
N SER A 572 -7.04 27.40 -6.13
CA SER A 572 -7.94 28.54 -5.93
C SER A 572 -8.71 28.48 -4.61
N ASP A 573 -8.74 27.32 -3.93
CA ASP A 573 -9.14 27.25 -2.53
C ASP A 573 -7.94 27.66 -1.64
N PRO A 574 -8.07 28.68 -0.77
CA PRO A 574 -6.97 29.11 0.11
C PRO A 574 -6.54 28.06 1.14
N ASN A 575 -7.21 26.92 1.23
CA ASN A 575 -6.85 25.78 2.07
C ASN A 575 -6.07 24.68 1.31
N GLY A 576 -5.77 24.88 0.01
CA GLY A 576 -5.00 23.95 -0.83
C GLY A 576 -5.82 22.80 -1.43
N GLY A 577 -7.14 22.80 -1.20
CA GLY A 577 -8.07 21.79 -1.70
C GLY A 577 -9.11 21.37 -0.65
N ARG A 578 -9.87 20.32 -0.96
CA ARG A 578 -10.94 19.77 -0.13
C ARG A 578 -10.90 18.25 -0.07
N VAL A 579 -11.45 17.75 1.04
CA VAL A 579 -11.80 16.34 1.23
C VAL A 579 -13.22 16.14 0.73
N TRP A 580 -13.39 15.32 -0.30
CA TRP A 580 -14.70 14.94 -0.81
C TRP A 580 -15.17 13.62 -0.24
N VAL A 581 -16.48 13.45 -0.10
CA VAL A 581 -17.10 12.20 0.35
C VAL A 581 -18.49 12.01 -0.26
N SER A 582 -18.83 10.78 -0.66
CA SER A 582 -20.21 10.40 -0.98
C SER A 582 -21.03 10.35 0.31
N ALA A 583 -22.21 10.97 0.34
CA ALA A 583 -22.90 11.25 1.60
C ALA A 583 -24.43 11.32 1.54
N ASP A 584 -25.04 10.69 2.53
CA ASP A 584 -26.48 10.72 2.83
C ASP A 584 -26.86 12.05 3.53
N ALA A 585 -28.11 12.49 3.42
CA ALA A 585 -28.69 13.56 4.24
C ALA A 585 -27.79 14.82 4.38
N LEU A 586 -27.30 15.32 3.23
CA LEU A 586 -26.50 16.54 3.17
C LEU A 586 -27.33 17.79 3.48
N ALA A 587 -28.61 17.76 3.11
CA ALA A 587 -29.66 18.63 3.62
C ALA A 587 -30.90 17.81 3.97
N TYR A 588 -31.33 17.84 5.23
CA TYR A 588 -32.40 17.02 5.79
C TYR A 588 -33.15 17.76 6.91
N THR A 589 -33.86 18.84 6.53
CA THR A 589 -34.66 19.63 7.49
C THR A 589 -36.05 19.03 7.80
N GLY A 590 -36.29 17.76 7.42
CA GLY A 590 -37.61 17.11 7.48
C GLY A 590 -38.59 17.53 6.37
N SER A 591 -38.15 18.39 5.46
CA SER A 591 -38.86 18.82 4.26
C SER A 591 -37.87 19.18 3.14
N VAL A 592 -38.35 19.10 1.89
CA VAL A 592 -37.61 19.46 0.65
C VAL A 592 -36.90 20.82 0.76
N PRO A 593 -35.64 20.97 0.27
CA PRO A 593 -34.88 19.99 -0.49
C PRO A 593 -34.29 18.85 0.37
N PHE A 594 -34.30 17.67 -0.22
CA PHE A 594 -33.56 16.49 0.21
C PHE A 594 -32.30 16.40 -0.64
N ILE A 595 -31.10 16.32 -0.06
CA ILE A 595 -29.85 16.30 -0.84
C ILE A 595 -29.03 15.07 -0.48
N TYR A 596 -28.73 14.26 -1.51
CA TYR A 596 -28.03 12.98 -1.43
C TYR A 596 -27.03 12.90 -2.58
N GLY A 597 -25.72 12.94 -2.29
CA GLY A 597 -24.71 13.00 -3.35
C GLY A 597 -23.30 13.15 -2.80
N GLY A 598 -22.57 14.17 -3.26
CA GLY A 598 -21.20 14.44 -2.81
C GLY A 598 -21.12 15.71 -1.95
N THR A 599 -20.18 15.74 -1.00
CA THR A 599 -19.80 16.98 -0.30
C THR A 599 -18.28 17.18 -0.23
N GLY A 600 -17.84 18.39 -0.57
CA GLY A 600 -16.46 18.87 -0.51
C GLY A 600 -16.23 19.72 0.75
N MET A 601 -15.50 19.14 1.69
CA MET A 601 -15.24 19.66 3.03
C MET A 601 -13.83 20.24 3.13
N LEU A 602 -13.66 21.29 3.94
CA LEU A 602 -12.33 21.78 4.32
C LEU A 602 -11.57 20.73 5.14
N PRO A 603 -10.26 20.53 4.92
CA PRO A 603 -9.44 19.59 5.73
C PRO A 603 -9.44 19.90 7.24
N VAL A 604 -9.63 21.17 7.61
CA VAL A 604 -9.76 21.64 9.00
C VAL A 604 -10.92 22.62 9.10
N GLY A 605 -11.66 22.64 10.20
CA GLY A 605 -12.74 23.63 10.41
C GLY A 605 -14.10 23.26 9.81
N SER A 606 -14.23 22.08 9.18
CA SER A 606 -15.48 21.67 8.51
C SER A 606 -16.68 21.48 9.42
N THR A 607 -17.80 22.04 8.98
CA THR A 607 -19.16 21.84 9.50
C THR A 607 -20.13 21.71 8.32
N PRO A 608 -21.36 21.20 8.51
CA PRO A 608 -22.35 21.11 7.44
C PRO A 608 -22.77 22.46 6.84
N THR A 609 -22.34 23.58 7.43
CA THR A 609 -22.65 24.94 6.98
C THR A 609 -21.53 25.62 6.18
N ASN A 610 -20.34 25.00 6.06
CA ASN A 610 -19.20 25.52 5.28
C ASN A 610 -18.61 24.53 4.26
N GLY A 611 -19.15 23.31 4.19
CA GLY A 611 -18.94 22.39 3.07
C GLY A 611 -19.73 22.81 1.82
N ILE A 612 -19.36 22.22 0.69
CA ILE A 612 -20.00 22.40 -0.61
C ILE A 612 -20.67 21.09 -0.96
N PHE A 613 -21.98 21.04 -1.15
CA PHE A 613 -22.71 19.78 -1.37
C PHE A 613 -23.60 19.83 -2.61
N PHE A 614 -23.75 18.69 -3.28
CA PHE A 614 -24.60 18.53 -4.45
C PHE A 614 -25.42 17.25 -4.35
N ASP A 615 -26.59 17.24 -5.00
CA ASP A 615 -27.37 16.03 -5.18
C ASP A 615 -26.84 15.21 -6.37
N PHE A 616 -26.74 13.88 -6.26
CA PHE A 616 -26.16 13.04 -7.31
C PHE A 616 -26.97 13.12 -8.61
N ASN A 617 -28.30 12.92 -8.51
CA ASN A 617 -29.18 12.79 -9.67
C ASN A 617 -29.97 14.07 -10.00
N ASN A 618 -29.93 15.09 -9.12
CA ASN A 618 -30.66 16.37 -9.20
C ASN A 618 -32.18 16.27 -8.93
N ASP A 619 -32.65 15.23 -8.23
CA ASP A 619 -34.03 15.07 -7.74
C ASP A 619 -34.09 15.31 -6.23
N VAL A 620 -33.99 16.58 -5.85
CA VAL A 620 -34.09 17.00 -4.45
C VAL A 620 -35.49 16.84 -3.82
N THR A 621 -36.42 16.15 -4.50
CA THR A 621 -37.78 15.90 -4.01
C THR A 621 -37.96 14.51 -3.41
N VAL A 622 -37.03 13.59 -3.70
CA VAL A 622 -36.95 12.22 -3.15
C VAL A 622 -35.63 12.09 -2.39
N GLY A 623 -35.56 11.19 -1.40
CA GLY A 623 -34.31 10.89 -0.72
C GLY A 623 -33.63 9.67 -1.30
N ASP A 624 -32.44 9.82 -1.88
CA ASP A 624 -31.62 8.71 -2.39
C ASP A 624 -30.83 8.02 -1.24
N LYS A 625 -31.55 7.48 -0.26
CA LYS A 625 -30.94 6.90 0.95
C LYS A 625 -30.18 5.62 0.67
N THR A 626 -28.97 5.50 1.24
CA THR A 626 -28.07 4.33 1.13
C THR A 626 -27.55 4.01 -0.28
N GLN A 627 -27.99 4.77 -1.29
CA GLN A 627 -27.86 4.50 -2.72
C GLN A 627 -26.54 4.95 -3.35
N LEU A 628 -25.81 5.81 -2.66
CA LEU A 628 -24.57 6.37 -3.19
C LEU A 628 -23.45 5.33 -3.10
N GLY A 629 -22.61 5.28 -4.11
CA GLY A 629 -21.45 4.42 -4.18
C GLY A 629 -20.16 5.16 -3.82
N ASP A 630 -19.11 4.78 -4.52
CA ASP A 630 -17.76 5.26 -4.36
C ASP A 630 -17.48 6.53 -5.17
N ILE A 631 -16.39 7.24 -4.86
CA ILE A 631 -15.92 8.40 -5.61
C ILE A 631 -14.43 8.28 -5.90
N VAL A 632 -14.01 8.70 -7.09
CA VAL A 632 -12.60 8.92 -7.42
C VAL A 632 -12.45 10.27 -8.09
N ILE A 633 -11.47 11.03 -7.64
CA ILE A 633 -11.09 12.32 -8.20
C ILE A 633 -9.91 12.11 -9.13
N ALA A 634 -10.06 12.55 -10.37
CA ALA A 634 -8.96 12.54 -11.31
C ALA A 634 -7.81 13.39 -10.80
N CYS A 635 -6.58 12.90 -10.98
CA CYS A 635 -5.40 13.69 -10.78
C CYS A 635 -5.48 15.02 -11.50
N ARG A 636 -5.14 16.07 -10.77
CA ARG A 636 -4.80 17.34 -11.37
C ARG A 636 -3.50 17.11 -12.16
N GLU A 637 -3.60 17.08 -13.48
CA GLU A 637 -2.44 16.81 -14.35
C GLU A 637 -1.29 17.75 -13.97
N ALA A 638 -0.15 17.16 -13.58
CA ALA A 638 1.06 17.89 -13.24
C ALA A 638 1.52 18.66 -14.48
N CYS A 639 1.23 19.96 -14.50
CA CYS A 639 1.31 20.80 -15.68
C CYS A 639 2.75 21.00 -16.21
N ALA A 640 3.74 20.61 -15.42
CA ALA A 640 5.05 20.27 -15.90
C ALA A 640 5.51 18.99 -15.20
N SER A 641 6.26 18.14 -15.92
CA SER A 641 7.02 17.05 -15.31
C SER A 641 8.51 17.37 -15.35
N PHE A 642 9.25 16.80 -14.40
CA PHE A 642 10.68 17.07 -14.19
C PHE A 642 11.51 15.81 -14.46
N SER A 643 12.66 16.00 -15.11
CA SER A 643 13.64 14.95 -15.42
C SER A 643 15.05 15.52 -15.36
N ASP A 644 16.09 14.67 -15.46
CA ASP A 644 17.51 15.07 -15.44
C ASP A 644 17.90 15.97 -14.26
N VAL A 645 17.30 15.76 -13.08
CA VAL A 645 17.52 16.61 -11.91
C VAL A 645 18.92 16.36 -11.34
N VAL A 646 19.77 17.39 -11.37
CA VAL A 646 21.17 17.33 -10.93
C VAL A 646 21.48 18.53 -10.03
N VAL A 647 21.96 18.26 -8.81
CA VAL A 647 22.37 19.27 -7.83
C VAL A 647 23.89 19.26 -7.68
N ARG A 648 24.54 20.38 -7.96
CA ARG A 648 26.01 20.55 -7.92
C ARG A 648 26.42 21.54 -6.84
N CYS A 649 27.45 21.22 -6.06
CA CYS A 649 28.07 22.16 -5.15
C CYS A 649 28.87 23.20 -5.96
N ASN A 650 28.69 24.49 -5.66
CA ASN A 650 29.51 25.53 -6.28
C ASN A 650 30.79 25.76 -5.48
N LEU A 651 31.86 26.07 -6.21
CA LEU A 651 33.18 26.33 -5.63
C LEU A 651 33.51 27.82 -5.69
N SER A 652 34.07 28.31 -4.58
CA SER A 652 34.80 29.57 -4.54
C SER A 652 36.06 29.51 -5.42
N ALA A 653 36.66 30.67 -5.69
CA ALA A 653 37.89 30.78 -6.48
C ALA A 653 39.09 29.99 -5.91
N ASP A 654 39.05 29.66 -4.61
CA ASP A 654 40.08 28.89 -3.92
C ASP A 654 39.80 27.37 -3.90
N GLY A 655 38.78 26.90 -4.63
CA GLY A 655 38.44 25.47 -4.76
C GLY A 655 37.66 24.87 -3.58
N VAL A 656 37.21 25.71 -2.63
CA VAL A 656 36.41 25.32 -1.47
C VAL A 656 34.93 25.61 -1.75
N PRO A 657 33.97 24.75 -1.35
CA PRO A 657 32.54 25.00 -1.48
C PRO A 657 32.12 26.37 -0.92
N ASP A 658 31.32 27.12 -1.68
CA ASP A 658 30.91 28.49 -1.32
C ASP A 658 29.57 28.57 -0.56
N GLY A 659 28.92 27.43 -0.32
CA GLY A 659 27.60 27.35 0.32
C GLY A 659 26.42 27.61 -0.63
N THR A 660 26.66 27.60 -1.94
CA THR A 660 25.63 27.67 -2.98
C THR A 660 25.67 26.42 -3.86
N TYR A 661 24.56 26.17 -4.55
CA TYR A 661 24.39 24.98 -5.39
C TYR A 661 23.87 25.39 -6.77
N THR A 662 24.37 24.76 -7.83
CA THR A 662 23.72 24.83 -9.14
C THR A 662 22.81 23.63 -9.30
N VAL A 663 21.51 23.91 -9.43
CA VAL A 663 20.48 22.93 -9.76
C VAL A 663 20.21 23.01 -11.25
N THR A 664 20.23 21.87 -11.93
CA THR A 664 19.84 21.74 -13.35
C THR A 664 18.75 20.68 -13.44
N TYR A 665 17.73 20.92 -14.25
CA TYR A 665 16.61 19.99 -14.47
C TYR A 665 15.99 20.24 -15.84
N THR A 666 15.42 19.20 -16.44
CA THR A 666 14.60 19.27 -17.65
C THR A 666 13.14 19.41 -17.25
N ILE A 667 12.45 20.44 -17.74
CA ILE A 667 10.99 20.58 -17.64
C ILE A 667 10.34 20.06 -18.93
N THR A 668 9.21 19.38 -18.82
CA THR A 668 8.32 19.06 -19.94
C THR A 668 6.99 19.78 -19.73
N ASN A 669 6.51 20.55 -20.72
CA ASN A 669 5.25 21.29 -20.59
C ASN A 669 4.04 20.36 -20.81
N ASN A 670 3.33 20.04 -19.74
CA ASN A 670 2.07 19.29 -19.79
C ASN A 670 0.84 20.21 -19.61
N SER A 671 1.04 21.53 -19.51
CA SER A 671 -0.05 22.49 -19.37
C SER A 671 -0.79 22.65 -20.70
N GLY A 672 -2.05 23.09 -20.66
CA GLY A 672 -2.87 23.29 -21.87
C GLY A 672 -2.44 24.45 -22.79
N SER A 673 -1.32 25.12 -22.49
CA SER A 673 -0.86 26.35 -23.16
C SER A 673 0.67 26.38 -23.32
N PRO A 674 1.23 27.16 -24.26
CA PRO A 674 2.68 27.38 -24.32
C PRO A 674 3.19 28.18 -23.12
N ILE A 675 4.29 27.72 -22.50
CA ILE A 675 4.93 28.40 -21.36
C ILE A 675 5.96 29.42 -21.87
N HIS A 676 5.91 30.65 -21.35
CA HIS A 676 6.87 31.72 -21.65
C HIS A 676 7.82 32.05 -20.48
N TYR A 677 7.31 31.99 -19.25
CA TYR A 677 8.11 32.26 -18.05
C TYR A 677 7.91 31.19 -16.97
N VAL A 678 8.97 30.93 -16.21
CA VAL A 678 8.96 30.15 -14.97
C VAL A 678 9.33 31.09 -13.82
N LEU A 679 8.48 31.16 -12.80
CA LEU A 679 8.64 32.01 -11.62
C LEU A 679 8.94 31.14 -10.40
N LEU A 680 9.89 31.58 -9.57
CA LEU A 680 10.37 30.90 -8.37
C LEU A 680 10.18 31.84 -7.15
N PRO A 681 8.93 32.04 -6.66
CA PRO A 681 8.60 33.12 -5.73
C PRO A 681 9.11 32.89 -4.31
N ASN A 682 9.19 31.62 -3.87
CA ASN A 682 9.46 31.23 -2.47
C ASN A 682 10.83 30.56 -2.28
N ALA A 683 11.58 30.33 -3.36
CA ALA A 683 12.87 29.65 -3.32
C ALA A 683 14.03 30.66 -3.20
N PRO A 684 15.12 30.36 -2.44
CA PRO A 684 16.30 31.22 -2.33
C PRO A 684 17.23 31.02 -3.55
N THR A 685 16.66 31.21 -4.74
CA THR A 685 17.23 30.83 -6.04
C THR A 685 17.51 32.03 -6.93
N THR A 686 18.62 32.03 -7.66
CA THR A 686 18.89 33.01 -8.71
C THR A 686 19.01 32.32 -10.07
N PRO A 687 18.29 32.79 -11.13
CA PRO A 687 17.27 33.84 -11.12
C PRO A 687 15.94 33.38 -10.49
N HIS A 688 15.15 34.31 -9.95
CA HIS A 688 13.77 34.05 -9.50
C HIS A 688 12.73 34.07 -10.64
N VAL A 689 13.12 34.55 -11.82
CA VAL A 689 12.28 34.63 -13.02
C VAL A 689 13.12 34.18 -14.21
N ILE A 690 12.68 33.11 -14.86
CA ILE A 690 13.31 32.52 -16.03
C ILE A 690 12.42 32.84 -17.23
N HIS A 691 12.96 33.54 -18.23
CA HIS A 691 12.29 33.77 -19.50
C HIS A 691 12.78 32.74 -20.53
N LEU A 692 11.86 31.94 -21.05
CA LEU A 692 12.18 30.95 -22.08
C LEU A 692 12.35 31.68 -23.43
N PRO A 693 13.51 31.57 -24.11
CA PRO A 693 13.79 32.33 -25.33
C PRO A 693 12.93 31.89 -26.53
N VAL A 694 12.37 30.69 -26.46
CA VAL A 694 11.30 30.18 -27.32
C VAL A 694 10.19 29.70 -26.37
N PRO A 695 8.91 30.04 -26.60
CA PRO A 695 7.82 29.53 -25.80
C PRO A 695 7.78 28.01 -25.87
N LEU A 696 7.75 27.32 -24.72
CA LEU A 696 7.78 25.87 -24.65
C LEU A 696 6.40 25.31 -25.03
N PRO A 697 6.23 24.62 -26.18
CA PRO A 697 4.94 24.09 -26.58
C PRO A 697 4.49 22.93 -25.68
N VAL A 698 3.19 22.64 -25.69
CA VAL A 698 2.62 21.48 -24.98
C VAL A 698 3.26 20.19 -25.50
N GLY A 699 3.64 19.28 -24.60
CA GLY A 699 4.35 18.04 -24.88
C GLY A 699 5.85 18.20 -25.18
N SER A 700 6.41 19.42 -25.14
CA SER A 700 7.82 19.68 -25.41
C SER A 700 8.63 19.93 -24.13
N SER A 701 9.94 19.69 -24.19
CA SER A 701 10.85 19.81 -23.04
C SER A 701 11.97 20.85 -23.24
N THR A 702 12.48 21.41 -22.14
CA THR A 702 13.69 22.25 -22.12
C THR A 702 14.40 22.12 -20.78
N SER A 703 15.74 22.19 -20.79
CA SER A 703 16.52 22.25 -19.56
C SER A 703 16.59 23.66 -18.99
N ILE A 704 16.53 23.76 -17.67
CA ILE A 704 16.63 24.97 -16.86
C ILE A 704 17.78 24.79 -15.87
N SER A 705 18.46 25.89 -15.51
CA SER A 705 19.42 25.87 -14.41
C SER A 705 19.30 27.12 -13.55
N ILE A 706 19.41 26.91 -12.24
CA ILE A 706 19.27 27.94 -11.19
C ILE A 706 20.37 27.75 -10.13
N THR A 707 20.75 28.84 -9.47
CA THR A 707 21.65 28.81 -8.31
C THR A 707 20.84 28.88 -7.02
N LEU A 708 20.83 27.83 -6.22
CA LEU A 708 20.22 27.77 -4.88
C LEU A 708 21.22 28.27 -3.83
N THR A 709 20.74 29.02 -2.83
CA THR A 709 21.57 29.63 -1.79
C THR A 709 20.96 29.46 -0.40
N GLY A 710 21.78 29.38 0.65
CA GLY A 710 21.29 29.40 2.03
C GLY A 710 20.49 28.17 2.51
N VAL A 711 20.52 27.08 1.75
CA VAL A 711 19.91 25.79 2.12
C VAL A 711 20.96 24.87 2.73
N ALA A 712 20.58 24.14 3.79
CA ALA A 712 21.45 23.19 4.47
C ALA A 712 21.66 21.93 3.62
N GLY A 713 22.89 21.44 3.57
CA GLY A 713 23.19 20.16 2.93
C GLY A 713 22.76 18.95 3.76
N ASN A 714 22.66 17.79 3.11
CA ASN A 714 21.98 16.58 3.57
C ASN A 714 20.53 16.83 4.02
N THR A 715 19.81 17.65 3.25
CA THR A 715 18.36 17.84 3.42
C THR A 715 17.65 17.76 2.06
N GLN A 716 16.42 17.26 2.06
CA GLN A 716 15.53 17.43 0.93
C GLN A 716 14.92 18.84 0.97
N TYR A 717 14.92 19.53 -0.17
CA TYR A 717 14.39 20.87 -0.31
C TYR A 717 13.40 20.93 -1.49
N CYS A 718 12.16 21.31 -1.21
CA CYS A 718 11.11 21.46 -2.20
C CYS A 718 10.80 22.95 -2.45
N PHE A 719 10.46 23.30 -3.69
CA PHE A 719 10.06 24.65 -4.05
C PHE A 719 9.06 24.72 -5.21
N ASP A 720 8.15 25.69 -5.12
CA ASP A 720 7.17 26.00 -6.17
C ASP A 720 7.79 26.62 -7.41
N MET A 721 7.31 26.19 -8.58
CA MET A 721 7.46 26.85 -9.87
C MET A 721 6.08 27.23 -10.43
N ILE A 722 5.88 28.52 -10.71
CA ILE A 722 4.70 29.02 -11.42
C ILE A 722 5.06 29.18 -12.90
N PHE A 723 4.29 28.54 -13.77
CA PHE A 723 4.46 28.62 -15.22
C PHE A 723 3.42 29.58 -15.81
N THR A 724 3.87 30.52 -16.63
CA THR A 724 3.00 31.60 -17.14
C THR A 724 3.14 31.84 -18.64
N ASP A 725 2.10 32.42 -19.24
CA ASP A 725 2.03 32.77 -20.67
C ASP A 725 2.76 34.09 -21.02
N GLU A 726 2.63 34.56 -22.27
CA GLU A 726 3.19 35.84 -22.74
C GLU A 726 2.76 37.07 -21.91
N ARG A 727 1.70 36.97 -21.10
CA ARG A 727 1.08 38.06 -20.33
C ARG A 727 1.40 37.96 -18.84
N MET A 728 2.21 36.98 -18.45
CA MET A 728 2.39 36.55 -17.05
C MET A 728 1.06 36.18 -16.39
N GLN A 729 0.14 35.58 -17.16
CA GLN A 729 -1.03 34.91 -16.59
C GLN A 729 -0.65 33.47 -16.28
N ASP A 730 -0.96 33.03 -15.06
CA ASP A 730 -0.67 31.68 -14.57
C ASP A 730 -1.32 30.64 -15.47
N CYS A 731 -0.49 29.83 -16.13
CA CYS A 731 -0.92 28.59 -16.76
C CYS A 731 -1.16 27.54 -15.68
N CYS A 732 -0.25 27.47 -14.69
CA CYS A 732 -0.30 26.54 -13.57
C CYS A 732 0.88 26.74 -12.58
N THR A 733 0.92 25.89 -11.55
CA THR A 733 2.04 25.73 -10.61
C THR A 733 2.39 24.25 -10.47
N ALA A 734 3.68 23.91 -10.31
CA ALA A 734 4.14 22.58 -9.89
C ALA A 734 5.32 22.72 -8.91
N GLU A 735 5.54 21.71 -8.05
CA GLU A 735 6.63 21.67 -7.07
C GLU A 735 7.77 20.76 -7.57
N LEU A 736 9.02 21.13 -7.24
CA LEU A 736 10.19 20.27 -7.42
C LEU A 736 10.92 20.09 -6.09
N CYS A 737 10.99 18.84 -5.62
CA CYS A 737 11.83 18.42 -4.50
C CYS A 737 13.20 17.94 -5.00
N ILE A 738 14.27 18.37 -4.34
CA ILE A 738 15.65 17.97 -4.62
C ILE A 738 16.40 17.59 -3.35
N ASP A 739 17.29 16.61 -3.42
CA ASP A 739 18.21 16.30 -2.34
C ASP A 739 19.45 17.20 -2.43
N VAL A 740 19.68 18.00 -1.39
CA VAL A 740 20.79 18.96 -1.32
C VAL A 740 22.00 18.28 -0.66
N PRO A 741 23.15 18.11 -1.33
CA PRO A 741 24.32 17.43 -0.76
C PRO A 741 25.02 18.25 0.33
N ALA A 742 25.71 17.61 1.29
CA ALA A 742 26.49 18.31 2.32
C ALA A 742 27.69 19.13 1.81
N CYS A 743 28.21 18.82 0.62
CA CYS A 743 29.40 19.43 0.02
C CYS A 743 30.69 19.38 0.88
N ASP A 744 30.76 18.56 1.92
CA ASP A 744 31.87 18.48 2.88
C ASP A 744 32.90 17.38 2.58
N CYS A 745 32.54 16.43 1.71
CA CYS A 745 33.37 15.26 1.38
C CYS A 745 33.83 15.23 -0.09
N ILE A 746 33.31 14.30 -0.89
CA ILE A 746 33.43 14.28 -2.34
C ILE A 746 32.04 14.40 -2.95
N GLN A 747 31.92 15.08 -4.09
CA GLN A 747 30.71 15.01 -4.90
C GLN A 747 30.94 14.06 -6.07
N ALA A 748 30.22 12.94 -6.06
CA ALA A 748 30.16 12.04 -7.18
C ALA A 748 29.30 12.63 -8.32
N ASP A 749 29.74 12.38 -9.54
CA ASP A 749 29.29 13.05 -10.74
C ASP A 749 29.03 12.02 -11.84
N ARG A 750 27.88 12.15 -12.52
CA ARG A 750 27.44 11.20 -13.55
C ARG A 750 27.46 9.74 -13.07
N VAL A 751 26.94 9.51 -11.86
CA VAL A 751 26.71 8.15 -11.34
C VAL A 751 25.78 7.43 -12.30
N ARG A 752 26.28 6.37 -12.94
CA ARG A 752 25.54 5.52 -13.87
C ARG A 752 25.86 4.07 -13.57
N ILE A 753 24.84 3.23 -13.59
CA ILE A 753 25.00 1.78 -13.57
C ILE A 753 24.52 1.23 -14.91
N GLU A 754 25.39 0.49 -15.56
CA GLU A 754 25.18 -0.11 -16.88
C GLU A 754 25.29 -1.63 -16.73
N CYS A 755 24.49 -2.40 -17.47
CA CYS A 755 24.68 -3.85 -17.50
C CYS A 755 25.90 -4.21 -18.37
N ASP A 756 26.65 -5.24 -17.99
CA ASP A 756 27.76 -5.74 -18.80
C ASP A 756 27.26 -6.87 -19.72
N PRO A 757 27.37 -6.76 -21.06
CA PRO A 757 27.05 -7.84 -21.99
C PRO A 757 27.84 -9.14 -21.76
N ALA A 758 28.99 -9.09 -21.07
CA ALA A 758 29.73 -10.27 -20.64
C ALA A 758 29.17 -10.95 -19.37
N GLY A 759 28.18 -10.33 -18.72
CA GLY A 759 27.50 -10.78 -17.50
C GLY A 759 27.93 -10.01 -16.25
N GLY A 760 27.00 -9.22 -15.70
CA GLY A 760 27.20 -8.42 -14.50
C GLY A 760 26.67 -7.00 -14.67
N TYR A 761 27.04 -6.09 -13.77
CA TYR A 761 26.76 -4.66 -13.88
C TYR A 761 28.04 -3.86 -13.62
N VAL A 762 28.09 -2.62 -14.10
CA VAL A 762 29.24 -1.73 -14.00
C VAL A 762 28.77 -0.37 -13.51
N LEU A 763 29.30 0.06 -12.37
CA LEU A 763 29.09 1.39 -11.80
C LEU A 763 30.20 2.33 -12.29
N ASN A 764 29.80 3.40 -12.98
CA ASN A 764 30.64 4.46 -13.51
C ASN A 764 30.31 5.78 -12.80
N PHE A 765 31.32 6.52 -12.34
CA PHE A 765 31.18 7.90 -11.85
C PHE A 765 32.52 8.65 -11.89
N ASN A 766 32.44 9.98 -11.91
CA ASN A 766 33.57 10.85 -11.60
C ASN A 766 33.38 11.42 -10.19
N PHE A 767 34.40 12.01 -9.57
CA PHE A 767 34.18 12.80 -8.36
C PHE A 767 35.01 14.08 -8.32
N THR A 768 34.54 15.06 -7.54
CA THR A 768 35.28 16.26 -7.13
C THR A 768 35.62 16.17 -5.65
N ASN A 769 36.87 16.45 -5.28
CA ASN A 769 37.31 16.52 -3.88
C ASN A 769 36.94 17.86 -3.25
N PHE A 770 36.10 17.86 -2.20
CA PHE A 770 35.80 19.05 -1.39
C PHE A 770 36.43 19.01 0.01
N THR A 771 37.13 17.92 0.36
CA THR A 771 37.92 17.85 1.59
C THR A 771 39.07 18.87 1.56
N PRO A 772 39.56 19.33 2.72
CA PRO A 772 40.75 20.18 2.79
C PRO A 772 42.07 19.45 2.51
N ASP A 773 42.03 18.11 2.40
CA ASP A 773 43.20 17.24 2.24
C ASP A 773 43.44 16.84 0.77
N GLN A 774 44.63 16.29 0.50
CA GLN A 774 44.91 15.59 -0.76
C GLN A 774 44.51 14.12 -0.66
N LEU A 775 43.64 13.64 -1.55
CA LEU A 775 43.17 12.26 -1.54
C LEU A 775 44.12 11.34 -2.28
N ALA A 776 44.61 10.31 -1.59
CA ALA A 776 45.57 9.32 -2.08
C ALA A 776 44.96 7.92 -2.29
N TYR A 777 43.85 7.61 -1.60
CA TYR A 777 43.18 6.31 -1.70
C TYR A 777 41.66 6.45 -1.59
N LEU A 778 40.94 5.53 -2.22
CA LEU A 778 39.49 5.40 -2.13
C LEU A 778 39.12 3.92 -1.93
N PHE A 779 38.21 3.65 -1.00
CA PHE A 779 37.65 2.33 -0.71
C PHE A 779 36.15 2.32 -0.98
N VAL A 780 35.62 1.21 -1.48
CA VAL A 780 34.21 1.02 -1.82
C VAL A 780 33.67 -0.23 -1.11
N ALA A 781 32.65 -0.06 -0.27
CA ALA A 781 32.01 -1.14 0.47
C ALA A 781 30.50 -1.20 0.14
N PRO A 782 30.03 -2.26 -0.57
CA PRO A 782 28.62 -2.44 -0.92
C PRO A 782 27.77 -2.96 0.25
N SER A 783 26.48 -2.64 0.24
CA SER A 783 25.47 -3.20 1.14
C SER A 783 24.86 -4.52 0.61
N GLY A 784 23.98 -5.15 1.41
CA GLY A 784 23.08 -6.20 0.92
C GLY A 784 23.71 -7.56 0.54
N GLY A 785 25.03 -7.74 0.69
CA GLY A 785 25.73 -8.94 0.23
C GLY A 785 26.18 -8.89 -1.24
N ALA A 786 25.94 -7.75 -1.91
CA ALA A 786 26.54 -7.43 -3.19
C ALA A 786 28.07 -7.38 -3.09
N THR A 787 28.76 -7.55 -4.22
CA THR A 787 30.22 -7.48 -4.33
C THR A 787 30.61 -6.40 -5.33
N VAL A 788 31.71 -5.69 -5.07
CA VAL A 788 32.29 -4.68 -5.97
C VAL A 788 33.73 -5.06 -6.32
N THR A 789 34.20 -4.74 -7.52
CA THR A 789 35.59 -4.92 -7.93
C THR A 789 35.99 -3.86 -8.96
N PRO A 790 37.06 -3.07 -8.75
CA PRO A 790 37.89 -3.02 -7.53
C PRO A 790 37.14 -2.41 -6.33
N ASP A 791 37.40 -2.94 -5.14
CA ASP A 791 36.98 -2.40 -3.84
C ASP A 791 37.96 -1.35 -3.29
N PHE A 792 39.14 -1.23 -3.89
CA PHE A 792 40.20 -0.27 -3.55
C PHE A 792 40.78 0.38 -4.81
N VAL A 793 40.87 1.71 -4.81
CA VAL A 793 41.42 2.51 -5.92
C VAL A 793 42.51 3.47 -5.39
N PRO A 794 43.77 3.37 -5.86
CA PRO A 794 44.80 4.35 -5.56
C PRO A 794 44.59 5.62 -6.39
N LEU A 795 44.70 6.79 -5.74
CA LEU A 795 44.47 8.11 -6.33
C LEU A 795 45.79 8.90 -6.51
N PRO A 796 45.90 9.75 -7.54
CA PRO A 796 47.13 10.49 -7.84
C PRO A 796 47.28 11.80 -7.01
N LEU A 797 46.99 11.76 -5.71
CA LEU A 797 46.99 12.92 -4.79
C LEU A 797 46.05 14.05 -5.26
N ILE A 798 44.75 13.78 -5.31
CA ILE A 798 43.73 14.74 -5.78
C ILE A 798 43.65 15.93 -4.79
N PRO A 799 43.99 17.16 -5.19
CA PRO A 799 43.92 18.33 -4.32
C PRO A 799 42.47 18.76 -4.05
N PRO A 800 42.23 19.63 -3.05
CA PRO A 800 40.93 20.30 -2.88
C PRO A 800 40.48 21.00 -4.17
N GLY A 801 39.20 20.86 -4.53
CA GLY A 801 38.62 21.28 -5.81
C GLY A 801 39.04 20.44 -7.03
N GLY A 802 39.92 19.45 -6.86
CA GLY A 802 40.38 18.57 -7.93
C GLY A 802 39.38 17.49 -8.30
N THR A 803 39.32 17.12 -9.59
CA THR A 803 38.45 16.06 -10.11
C THR A 803 39.21 14.78 -10.44
N PHE A 804 38.52 13.65 -10.35
CA PHE A 804 39.01 12.34 -10.76
C PHE A 804 37.93 11.56 -11.53
N VAL A 805 38.36 10.79 -12.52
CA VAL A 805 37.51 9.86 -13.28
C VAL A 805 37.78 8.47 -12.71
N MET A 806 36.75 7.82 -12.17
CA MET A 806 36.95 6.49 -11.61
C MET A 806 37.22 5.45 -12.71
N PRO A 807 38.01 4.40 -12.42
CA PRO A 807 37.91 3.17 -13.19
C PRO A 807 36.49 2.58 -13.03
N PRO A 808 35.95 1.91 -14.06
CA PRO A 808 34.66 1.22 -13.94
C PRO A 808 34.69 0.20 -12.78
N LEU A 809 33.62 0.16 -11.98
CA LEU A 809 33.49 -0.76 -10.85
C LEU A 809 32.50 -1.88 -11.21
N THR A 810 32.98 -3.11 -11.38
CA THR A 810 32.12 -4.27 -11.63
C THR A 810 31.36 -4.65 -10.36
N ILE A 811 30.04 -4.79 -10.47
CA ILE A 811 29.11 -5.18 -9.42
C ILE A 811 28.65 -6.63 -9.67
N GLY A 812 28.59 -7.43 -8.61
CA GLY A 812 28.12 -8.82 -8.62
C GLY A 812 27.31 -9.17 -7.38
N ASN A 813 26.72 -10.37 -7.35
CA ASN A 813 25.74 -10.80 -6.33
C ASN A 813 24.53 -9.86 -6.19
N VAL A 814 23.98 -9.43 -7.33
CA VAL A 814 22.84 -8.51 -7.40
C VAL A 814 21.85 -8.96 -8.47
N SER A 815 20.58 -8.66 -8.27
CA SER A 815 19.45 -8.96 -9.15
C SER A 815 18.87 -7.66 -9.76
N PRO A 816 18.24 -7.72 -10.94
CA PRO A 816 17.46 -6.61 -11.48
C PRO A 816 16.44 -6.10 -10.45
N GLY A 817 16.36 -4.78 -10.28
CA GLY A 817 15.48 -4.14 -9.29
C GLY A 817 16.06 -4.00 -7.88
N ASP A 818 17.17 -4.66 -7.54
CA ASP A 818 17.83 -4.48 -6.24
C ASP A 818 18.26 -3.02 -6.05
N ARG A 819 18.04 -2.43 -4.87
CA ARG A 819 18.61 -1.13 -4.50
C ARG A 819 19.88 -1.33 -3.69
N VAL A 820 21.04 -1.12 -4.32
CA VAL A 820 22.36 -1.36 -3.74
C VAL A 820 23.02 -0.04 -3.37
N CYS A 821 23.54 0.05 -2.14
CA CYS A 821 24.23 1.22 -1.65
C CYS A 821 25.71 0.93 -1.41
N PHE A 822 26.57 1.84 -1.86
CA PHE A 822 28.01 1.78 -1.74
C PHE A 822 28.48 2.86 -0.76
N LEU A 823 29.06 2.46 0.37
CA LEU A 823 29.84 3.35 1.21
C LEU A 823 31.19 3.58 0.53
N ILE A 824 31.47 4.83 0.18
CA ILE A 824 32.72 5.24 -0.46
C ILE A 824 33.49 6.09 0.55
N SER A 825 34.65 5.61 1.00
CA SER A 825 35.52 6.32 1.93
C SER A 825 36.81 6.73 1.24
N VAL A 826 37.25 7.99 1.45
CA VAL A 826 38.45 8.55 0.85
C VAL A 826 39.48 8.93 1.91
N HIS A 827 40.74 8.65 1.61
CA HIS A 827 41.84 8.75 2.56
C HIS A 827 43.02 9.52 1.97
N ASN A 828 43.78 10.18 2.84
CA ASN A 828 45.06 10.81 2.50
C ASN A 828 46.21 9.80 2.36
N ASP A 829 47.40 10.30 2.03
CA ASP A 829 48.63 9.50 1.81
C ASP A 829 49.08 8.68 3.04
N HIS A 830 48.61 9.04 4.24
CA HIS A 830 48.83 8.32 5.49
C HIS A 830 47.72 7.30 5.84
N LEU A 831 46.80 7.01 4.92
CA LEU A 831 45.62 6.15 5.10
C LEU A 831 44.63 6.62 6.18
N MET A 832 44.71 7.89 6.63
CA MET A 832 43.68 8.45 7.50
C MET A 832 42.46 8.80 6.65
N GLU A 833 41.27 8.38 7.09
CA GLU A 833 40.00 8.74 6.45
C GLU A 833 39.83 10.26 6.52
N CYS A 834 39.63 10.88 5.35
CA CYS A 834 39.26 12.29 5.24
C CYS A 834 37.75 12.43 5.41
N CYS A 835 36.97 11.56 4.77
CA CYS A 835 35.51 11.49 4.86
C CYS A 835 34.96 10.26 4.11
N SER A 836 33.65 10.02 4.24
CA SER A 836 32.91 9.03 3.45
C SER A 836 31.53 9.55 3.00
N ILE A 837 31.03 9.01 1.88
CA ILE A 837 29.67 9.22 1.35
C ILE A 837 28.99 7.87 1.08
N VAL A 838 27.67 7.89 0.91
CA VAL A 838 26.91 6.73 0.42
C VAL A 838 26.33 7.06 -0.95
N ILE A 839 26.54 6.19 -1.93
CA ILE A 839 25.90 6.24 -3.25
C ILE A 839 24.96 5.04 -3.37
N CYS A 840 23.67 5.26 -3.56
CA CYS A 840 22.71 4.19 -3.84
C CYS A 840 22.29 4.20 -5.32
N VAL A 841 22.19 3.02 -5.93
CA VAL A 841 21.68 2.82 -7.29
C VAL A 841 20.69 1.67 -7.30
N THR A 842 19.68 1.74 -8.17
CA THR A 842 18.83 0.58 -8.49
C THR A 842 19.47 -0.18 -9.64
N ILE A 843 19.60 -1.50 -9.50
CA ILE A 843 20.14 -2.36 -10.55
C ILE A 843 19.15 -2.38 -11.72
N PRO A 844 19.56 -1.99 -12.94
CA PRO A 844 18.67 -1.97 -14.10
C PRO A 844 18.26 -3.41 -14.49
N PRO A 845 17.27 -3.56 -15.38
CA PRO A 845 17.03 -4.83 -16.08
C PRO A 845 18.33 -5.45 -16.57
N PRO A 846 18.44 -6.80 -16.59
CA PRO A 846 19.63 -7.43 -17.11
C PRO A 846 19.75 -7.08 -18.59
N CYS A 847 20.98 -6.95 -19.11
CA CYS A 847 21.22 -6.69 -20.53
C CYS A 847 20.31 -7.59 -21.37
N SER A 848 19.40 -6.98 -22.11
CA SER A 848 18.44 -7.70 -22.93
C SER A 848 19.21 -8.40 -24.05
N VAL A 849 19.47 -9.70 -23.85
CA VAL A 849 19.33 -10.66 -24.93
C VAL A 849 17.84 -10.75 -25.26
N ASP A 850 17.33 -9.68 -25.86
CA ASP A 850 16.07 -9.68 -26.58
C ASP A 850 16.21 -10.75 -27.66
N PRO A 851 15.37 -11.81 -27.66
CA PRO A 851 15.58 -12.99 -28.50
C PRO A 851 15.64 -12.68 -29.99
N CYS A 852 15.22 -11.48 -30.44
CA CYS A 852 15.70 -10.91 -31.69
C CYS A 852 15.59 -9.37 -31.72
N SER A 853 16.59 -8.62 -31.24
CA SER A 853 16.57 -7.14 -31.33
C SER A 853 16.24 -6.53 -32.72
N PRO A 854 16.58 -7.13 -33.89
CA PRO A 854 16.17 -6.57 -35.18
C PRO A 854 14.73 -6.92 -35.61
N ASP A 855 13.95 -7.68 -34.82
CA ASP A 855 12.49 -7.88 -34.95
C ASP A 855 11.77 -6.63 -34.42
N PHE A 856 11.80 -5.56 -35.22
CA PHE A 856 11.47 -4.20 -34.81
C PHE A 856 9.98 -3.98 -34.50
N ASN A 857 9.09 -4.82 -35.04
CA ASN A 857 7.66 -4.79 -34.71
C ASN A 857 7.24 -5.89 -33.71
N HIS A 858 8.19 -6.71 -33.25
CA HIS A 858 8.02 -7.80 -32.29
C HIS A 858 6.94 -8.84 -32.71
N ASP A 859 6.82 -9.13 -34.01
CA ASP A 859 5.88 -10.16 -34.52
C ASP A 859 6.42 -11.60 -34.40
N GLY A 860 7.70 -11.75 -34.02
CA GLY A 860 8.40 -13.02 -33.86
C GLY A 860 9.10 -13.51 -35.14
N SER A 861 9.16 -12.70 -36.19
CA SER A 861 9.66 -13.11 -37.52
C SER A 861 10.49 -12.03 -38.22
N LEU A 862 11.79 -11.95 -37.92
CA LEU A 862 12.73 -11.05 -38.62
C LEU A 862 12.61 -11.13 -40.17
N ASN A 863 12.06 -10.07 -40.77
CA ASN A 863 11.76 -10.01 -42.19
C ASN A 863 11.89 -8.58 -42.76
N SER A 864 11.52 -8.36 -44.02
CA SER A 864 11.64 -7.03 -44.64
C SER A 864 10.75 -5.96 -44.01
N GLN A 865 9.71 -6.35 -43.27
CA GLN A 865 8.81 -5.42 -42.59
C GLN A 865 9.57 -4.66 -41.49
N ASP A 866 10.31 -5.36 -40.63
CA ASP A 866 11.15 -4.77 -39.57
C ASP A 866 12.16 -3.76 -40.10
N PHE A 867 12.78 -4.09 -41.25
CA PHE A 867 13.70 -3.19 -41.93
C PHE A 867 13.04 -1.88 -42.38
N PHE A 868 11.78 -1.93 -42.85
CA PHE A 868 11.04 -0.74 -43.23
C PHE A 868 10.48 0.02 -42.04
N ASP A 869 10.03 -0.68 -40.99
CA ASP A 869 9.51 -0.06 -39.77
C ASP A 869 10.62 0.70 -39.02
N PHE A 870 11.82 0.10 -38.88
CA PHE A 870 12.99 0.79 -38.36
C PHE A 870 13.36 2.02 -39.20
N LEU A 871 13.35 1.91 -40.54
CA LEU A 871 13.63 3.07 -41.39
C LEU A 871 12.61 4.20 -41.25
N VAL A 872 11.34 3.88 -41.00
CA VAL A 872 10.30 4.88 -40.73
C VAL A 872 10.60 5.61 -39.43
N ALA A 873 10.84 4.88 -38.33
CA ALA A 873 11.18 5.45 -37.03
C ALA A 873 12.49 6.28 -37.09
N PHE A 874 13.52 5.76 -37.76
CA PHE A 874 14.82 6.41 -37.92
C PHE A 874 14.76 7.75 -38.68
N PHE A 875 13.94 7.83 -39.74
CA PHE A 875 13.73 9.10 -40.45
C PHE A 875 12.70 10.02 -39.80
N ALA A 876 11.95 9.54 -38.81
CA ALA A 876 11.01 10.31 -38.01
C ALA A 876 11.61 10.87 -36.71
N ASP A 877 12.85 10.50 -36.37
CA ASP A 877 13.52 10.86 -35.10
C ASP A 877 12.76 10.28 -33.87
N GLU A 878 12.14 9.11 -34.03
CA GLU A 878 11.41 8.40 -32.97
C GLU A 878 12.37 7.62 -32.07
N ALA A 879 12.19 7.73 -30.74
CA ALA A 879 13.06 7.09 -29.75
C ALA A 879 13.19 5.56 -29.87
N SER A 880 12.25 4.89 -30.54
CA SER A 880 12.33 3.48 -30.92
C SER A 880 13.50 3.15 -31.87
N ALA A 881 14.02 4.15 -32.60
CA ALA A 881 15.16 3.99 -33.52
C ALA A 881 16.54 4.22 -32.86
N ASP A 882 16.60 4.52 -31.55
CA ASP A 882 17.84 4.59 -30.76
C ASP A 882 18.33 3.16 -30.43
N PHE A 883 18.74 2.44 -31.47
CA PHE A 883 19.01 1.00 -31.43
C PHE A 883 20.16 0.62 -30.47
N ASN A 884 21.09 1.54 -30.19
CA ASN A 884 22.14 1.36 -29.18
C ASN A 884 21.83 2.06 -27.84
N SER A 885 20.63 2.64 -27.70
CA SER A 885 20.13 3.28 -26.47
C SER A 885 21.05 4.38 -25.92
N THR A 886 21.65 5.18 -26.81
CA THR A 886 22.56 6.27 -26.43
C THR A 886 21.84 7.58 -26.08
N GLY A 887 20.52 7.65 -26.29
CA GLY A 887 19.70 8.85 -26.17
C GLY A 887 19.84 9.78 -27.39
N SER A 888 20.35 9.29 -28.53
CA SER A 888 20.58 10.12 -29.72
C SER A 888 20.57 9.32 -31.02
N ILE A 889 19.48 9.40 -31.78
CA ILE A 889 19.30 8.69 -33.05
C ILE A 889 20.27 9.26 -34.09
N ASN A 890 21.22 8.44 -34.54
CA ASN A 890 22.26 8.88 -35.46
C ASN A 890 22.73 7.74 -36.38
N SER A 891 23.72 8.01 -37.25
CA SER A 891 24.21 7.00 -38.20
C SER A 891 24.73 5.71 -37.54
N GLN A 892 25.11 5.76 -36.26
CA GLN A 892 25.55 4.58 -35.51
C GLN A 892 24.39 3.58 -35.34
N ASP A 893 23.21 4.03 -34.91
CA ASP A 893 22.00 3.19 -34.76
C ASP A 893 21.61 2.49 -36.05
N PHE A 894 21.68 3.23 -37.17
CA PHE A 894 21.45 2.66 -38.50
C PHE A 894 22.43 1.54 -38.84
N PHE A 895 23.71 1.68 -38.49
CA PHE A 895 24.71 0.64 -38.74
C PHE A 895 24.60 -0.54 -37.76
N ASP A 896 24.23 -0.28 -36.51
CA ASP A 896 24.05 -1.31 -35.48
C ASP A 896 22.81 -2.17 -35.78
N PHE A 897 21.68 -1.55 -36.13
CA PHE A 897 20.48 -2.24 -36.62
C PHE A 897 20.79 -3.06 -37.89
N MET A 898 21.49 -2.47 -38.87
CA MET A 898 21.89 -3.18 -40.10
C MET A 898 22.80 -4.39 -39.84
N ALA A 899 23.69 -4.29 -38.84
CA ALA A 899 24.54 -5.40 -38.43
C ALA A 899 23.72 -6.52 -37.78
N ALA A 900 22.78 -6.18 -36.88
CA ALA A 900 21.87 -7.13 -36.27
C ALA A 900 20.97 -7.81 -37.31
N PHE A 901 20.30 -7.02 -38.17
CA PHE A 901 19.38 -7.48 -39.20
C PHE A 901 19.99 -8.52 -40.17
N PHE A 902 21.26 -8.34 -40.57
CA PHE A 902 21.96 -9.30 -41.42
C PHE A 902 22.64 -10.45 -40.66
N THR A 903 22.80 -10.34 -39.35
CA THR A 903 23.28 -11.43 -38.50
C THR A 903 22.14 -12.41 -38.19
N GLY A 904 20.93 -11.90 -38.02
CA GLY A 904 19.72 -12.66 -37.70
C GLY A 904 19.48 -12.83 -36.21
N CYS A 905 18.37 -13.52 -35.90
CA CYS A 905 18.15 -14.23 -34.65
C CYS A 905 18.81 -15.63 -34.75
#